data_AF-A0A511TDM2-F1
#
_entry.id   AF-A0A511TDM2-F1
#
_cell.length_a   1.000
_cell.length_b   1.000
_cell.length_c   1.000
_cell.angle_alpha   90.00
_cell.angle_beta   90.00
_cell.angle_gamma   90.00
#
_symmetry.space_group_name_H-M   'P 1'
#
loop_
_entity.id
_entity.type
_entity.pdbx_description
1 polymer ?
#
loop_
_entity_poly.entity_id
_entity_poly.type
_entity_poly.pdbx_seq_one_letter_code
_entity_poly.pdbx_strand_id
1 'polypeptide(L)'
;MGLLPVMGMAVACGGGAAGTEVEATASLEQGVEGCREVTRYEESDLPVNDDTYVSADAPDTTFGDSTKLVSDGNPRQEAYLRFIVTQHTGFVRARLRLNVLDGSSNGPALHATSSAWTGSSLTWNNRPAPVGGALANVGALLSDSVVEYDVSAHVTGPGEYGFVLLPEVGDGTDFASLELRALRPRLVFTYATTTTECGTQGTGGSLSSVRKLGGVNGEVPHAMATDPTGGYVIAGDVGNLGTLGGPANNPEGLLVSRFRADGSHQWSRSFPQASAGTWMQVEGAAVTPEGNVLLAGEYFGQPDFGQGPLPGTSMGTGGIFLLKLSPSGQPVWAKAFRAHLDPGGTRPHQVFRVAGVATDAQGSLILTGSFRGFTDFGVGQVDAGESTRREEQPTTGAFLARFTWEGQLSWARVFQAGQSNTEGLAVATDSQGNIVLGGLAGDGNELGATVARTPFVVRYSMHGALDWVRRLEGSGVNGQVTGVAVLPGGAVGFVAQAYGSIAYAGGTVTTNVGGVPDLVLGTLESAGTDRWLRAYGGTEGEYPRRLVADAQGNLVTMGVFHLRSDLGGGPLNPTGGELKAFVAKYGADGSHRWSRALNETAMDPVLLGMTPTGETWFGGMLSSAEEVGGTVYTPYGSSDLLLMKLTP
;
A
#
# COMPACT_ATOMS: atom_id res chain seq x y z
N MET A 1 -25.65 67.24 -27.28
CA MET A 1 -24.63 67.86 -26.39
C MET A 1 -23.78 66.69 -25.88
N GLY A 2 -22.58 66.40 -26.37
CA GLY A 2 -21.52 67.23 -26.90
C GLY A 2 -20.29 66.99 -26.02
N LEU A 3 -19.23 66.45 -26.64
CA LEU A 3 -17.81 66.43 -26.20
C LEU A 3 -17.27 65.15 -25.52
N LEU A 4 -16.73 64.25 -26.35
CA LEU A 4 -15.31 63.81 -26.30
C LEU A 4 -14.47 64.80 -27.17
N PRO A 5 -13.11 64.82 -27.26
CA PRO A 5 -12.08 63.86 -26.82
C PRO A 5 -10.76 64.53 -26.29
N VAL A 6 -9.66 63.75 -26.12
CA VAL A 6 -8.25 63.98 -26.58
C VAL A 6 -7.31 63.06 -25.75
N MET A 7 -6.75 61.96 -26.31
CA MET A 7 -5.44 61.80 -27.01
C MET A 7 -4.22 61.92 -26.06
N GLY A 8 -3.20 61.04 -26.02
CA GLY A 8 -2.87 59.86 -26.81
C GLY A 8 -1.60 59.11 -26.31
N MET A 9 -1.39 57.93 -26.92
CA MET A 9 -0.20 57.10 -27.16
C MET A 9 1.07 57.15 -26.25
N ALA A 10 1.50 55.97 -25.80
CA ALA A 10 2.86 55.45 -26.08
C ALA A 10 2.91 53.91 -26.01
N VAL A 11 3.65 53.33 -26.96
CA VAL A 11 3.92 51.89 -27.17
C VAL A 11 5.11 51.45 -26.32
N ALA A 12 5.06 50.25 -25.75
CA ALA A 12 6.26 49.47 -25.40
C ALA A 12 5.98 47.96 -25.55
N CYS A 13 6.76 47.32 -26.42
CA CYS A 13 6.81 45.88 -26.62
C CYS A 13 7.44 45.17 -25.41
N GLY A 14 6.93 44.00 -25.06
CA GLY A 14 7.56 43.06 -24.13
C GLY A 14 6.88 41.70 -24.24
N GLY A 15 7.47 40.80 -25.02
CA GLY A 15 6.99 39.44 -25.20
C GLY A 15 7.20 38.59 -23.94
N GLY A 16 6.20 37.77 -23.63
CA GLY A 16 6.28 36.69 -22.67
C GLY A 16 5.21 35.67 -23.06
N ALA A 17 5.64 34.48 -23.48
CA ALA A 17 4.80 33.43 -24.01
C ALA A 17 3.74 32.99 -22.98
N ALA A 18 2.47 33.19 -23.31
CA ALA A 18 1.36 32.53 -22.64
C ALA A 18 1.31 31.08 -23.14
N GLY A 19 1.68 30.14 -22.27
CA GLY A 19 1.39 28.72 -22.48
C GLY A 19 -0.12 28.53 -22.39
N THR A 20 -0.73 28.18 -23.51
CA THR A 20 -2.13 27.80 -23.63
C THR A 20 -2.38 26.49 -22.88
N GLU A 21 -3.18 26.53 -21.81
CA GLU A 21 -3.82 25.34 -21.25
C GLU A 21 -4.71 24.72 -22.33
N VAL A 22 -4.44 23.46 -22.68
CA VAL A 22 -5.25 22.68 -23.60
C VAL A 22 -6.31 21.96 -22.78
N GLU A 23 -7.50 22.52 -22.69
CA GLU A 23 -8.72 21.77 -22.31
C GLU A 23 -9.10 20.87 -23.48
N ALA A 24 -8.84 19.56 -23.35
CA ALA A 24 -9.32 18.55 -24.28
C ALA A 24 -10.61 17.93 -23.73
N THR A 25 -11.76 18.35 -24.26
CA THR A 25 -13.04 17.65 -24.08
C THR A 25 -13.07 16.44 -25.02
N ALA A 26 -12.97 15.23 -24.48
CA ALA A 26 -13.23 14.00 -25.22
C ALA A 26 -14.45 13.28 -24.62
N SER A 27 -15.51 13.16 -25.42
CA SER A 27 -16.61 12.25 -25.18
C SER A 27 -16.21 10.85 -25.64
N LEU A 28 -16.19 9.87 -24.74
CA LEU A 28 -15.94 8.46 -25.07
C LEU A 28 -16.97 7.56 -24.39
N GLU A 29 -17.78 6.87 -25.21
CA GLU A 29 -18.53 5.68 -24.82
C GLU A 29 -17.77 4.42 -25.28
N GLN A 30 -17.73 3.44 -24.37
CA GLN A 30 -17.48 2.01 -24.56
C GLN A 30 -16.07 1.54 -25.01
N GLY A 31 -15.23 1.29 -24.00
CA GLY A 31 -14.69 -0.04 -23.73
C GLY A 31 -13.81 -0.72 -24.79
N VAL A 32 -12.63 -0.18 -25.07
CA VAL A 32 -11.31 -0.87 -25.17
C VAL A 32 -10.25 0.24 -25.23
N GLU A 33 -9.41 0.43 -24.22
CA GLU A 33 -8.16 1.21 -24.36
C GLU A 33 -7.11 0.62 -23.40
N GLY A 34 -5.95 0.12 -23.81
CA GLY A 34 -5.36 -0.18 -25.11
C GLY A 34 -4.38 -1.35 -24.94
N CYS A 35 -3.85 -1.90 -26.04
CA CYS A 35 -2.84 -2.96 -25.96
C CYS A 35 -1.45 -2.36 -25.79
N ARG A 36 -0.64 -2.90 -24.87
CA ARG A 36 0.77 -2.53 -24.73
C ARG A 36 1.69 -3.74 -24.77
N GLU A 37 2.90 -3.56 -25.25
CA GLU A 37 3.94 -4.57 -25.16
C GLU A 37 4.63 -4.47 -23.80
N VAL A 38 4.67 -5.57 -23.06
CA VAL A 38 5.36 -5.68 -21.77
C VAL A 38 6.50 -6.68 -21.94
N THR A 39 7.72 -6.25 -21.64
CA THR A 39 8.90 -7.13 -21.59
C THR A 39 9.21 -7.48 -20.14
N ARG A 40 9.13 -8.77 -19.79
CA ARG A 40 9.53 -9.28 -18.47
C ARG A 40 10.90 -9.93 -18.55
N TYR A 41 11.71 -9.75 -17.50
CA TYR A 41 13.02 -10.36 -17.38
C TYR A 41 13.02 -11.43 -16.29
N GLU A 42 13.50 -12.63 -16.60
CA GLU A 42 13.65 -13.72 -15.63
C GLU A 42 15.12 -14.16 -15.56
N GLU A 43 15.61 -14.46 -14.36
CA GLU A 43 16.97 -14.96 -14.15
C GLU A 43 16.97 -16.48 -13.92
N SER A 44 17.95 -17.15 -14.50
CA SER A 44 18.30 -18.53 -14.17
C SER A 44 19.79 -18.64 -13.92
N ASP A 45 20.15 -19.38 -12.87
CA ASP A 45 21.53 -19.58 -12.48
C ASP A 45 22.04 -20.96 -12.88
N LEU A 46 23.32 -21.02 -13.26
CA LEU A 46 24.09 -22.23 -13.50
C LEU A 46 25.33 -22.22 -12.58
N PRO A 47 25.49 -23.17 -11.66
CA PRO A 47 26.66 -23.24 -10.80
C PRO A 47 27.92 -23.62 -11.58
N VAL A 48 29.08 -23.23 -11.06
CA VAL A 48 30.39 -23.63 -11.59
C VAL A 48 30.58 -25.16 -11.56
N ASN A 49 31.25 -25.70 -12.58
CA ASN A 49 31.53 -27.14 -12.69
C ASN A 49 32.86 -27.52 -12.04
N ASP A 50 33.86 -26.65 -12.16
CA ASP A 50 35.21 -26.83 -11.59
C ASP A 50 35.79 -25.43 -11.32
N ASP A 51 36.47 -25.27 -10.20
CA ASP A 51 37.25 -24.07 -9.91
C ASP A 51 38.52 -24.40 -9.12
N THR A 52 39.50 -23.52 -9.20
CA THR A 52 40.77 -23.62 -8.48
C THR A 52 41.55 -22.32 -8.65
N TYR A 53 42.65 -22.17 -7.94
CA TYR A 53 43.64 -21.15 -8.25
C TYR A 53 45.02 -21.79 -8.37
N VAL A 54 45.96 -21.05 -8.95
CA VAL A 54 47.36 -21.47 -9.10
C VAL A 54 48.26 -20.40 -8.54
N SER A 55 49.43 -20.80 -8.02
CA SER A 55 50.35 -19.89 -7.34
C SER A 55 51.77 -20.05 -7.83
N ALA A 56 52.44 -18.94 -8.15
CA ALA A 56 53.82 -18.92 -8.61
C ALA A 56 54.83 -19.40 -7.55
N ASP A 57 54.49 -19.24 -6.27
CA ASP A 57 55.31 -19.68 -5.13
C ASP A 57 55.18 -21.18 -4.82
N ALA A 58 54.16 -21.83 -5.37
CA ALA A 58 53.85 -23.26 -5.20
C ALA A 58 53.54 -23.91 -6.56
N PRO A 59 54.52 -23.96 -7.49
CA PRO A 59 54.22 -24.14 -8.91
C PRO A 59 53.70 -25.53 -9.32
N ASP A 60 53.91 -26.53 -8.46
CA ASP A 60 53.47 -27.92 -8.65
C ASP A 60 52.26 -28.30 -7.76
N THR A 61 51.70 -27.35 -7.01
CA THR A 61 50.58 -27.58 -6.08
C THR A 61 49.25 -27.33 -6.76
N THR A 62 48.25 -28.16 -6.45
CA THR A 62 46.85 -27.98 -6.83
C THR A 62 46.06 -27.44 -5.65
N PHE A 63 45.09 -26.57 -5.92
CA PHE A 63 44.27 -25.92 -4.88
C PHE A 63 42.76 -26.15 -5.08
N GLY A 64 42.36 -27.17 -5.84
CA GLY A 64 40.95 -27.43 -6.18
C GLY A 64 40.05 -27.72 -4.98
N ASP A 65 40.60 -28.23 -3.87
CA ASP A 65 39.84 -28.50 -2.64
C ASP A 65 39.79 -27.27 -1.68
N SER A 66 40.32 -26.13 -2.10
CA SER A 66 40.30 -24.89 -1.31
C SER A 66 38.86 -24.36 -1.22
N THR A 67 38.50 -23.80 -0.06
CA THR A 67 37.21 -23.09 0.14
C THR A 67 37.21 -21.66 -0.43
N LYS A 68 38.36 -21.23 -0.95
CA LYS A 68 38.55 -19.92 -1.57
C LYS A 68 39.31 -19.99 -2.89
N LEU A 69 39.01 -19.07 -3.78
CA LEU A 69 39.75 -18.76 -5.00
C LEU A 69 40.56 -17.49 -4.76
N VAL A 70 41.83 -17.47 -5.14
CA VAL A 70 42.74 -16.34 -4.89
C VAL A 70 43.25 -15.76 -6.20
N SER A 71 43.19 -14.43 -6.31
CA SER A 71 43.83 -13.67 -7.39
C SER A 71 44.68 -12.56 -6.77
N ASP A 72 46.00 -12.66 -6.89
CA ASP A 72 46.95 -11.75 -6.23
C ASP A 72 48.17 -11.48 -7.12
N GLY A 73 48.62 -10.24 -7.21
CA GLY A 73 49.83 -9.87 -7.93
C GLY A 73 51.14 -10.28 -7.24
N ASN A 74 51.15 -10.54 -5.92
CA ASN A 74 52.38 -10.81 -5.17
C ASN A 74 52.21 -11.69 -3.89
N PRO A 75 52.59 -12.98 -3.92
CA PRO A 75 53.07 -13.73 -5.08
C PRO A 75 51.97 -13.86 -6.14
N ARG A 76 52.36 -14.01 -7.42
CA ARG A 76 51.38 -14.06 -8.49
C ARG A 76 50.48 -15.29 -8.38
N GLN A 77 49.18 -15.05 -8.23
CA GLN A 77 48.12 -16.03 -8.09
C GLN A 77 46.99 -15.73 -9.07
N GLU A 78 46.46 -16.76 -9.71
CA GLU A 78 45.45 -16.65 -10.76
C GLU A 78 44.31 -17.64 -10.47
N ALA A 79 43.08 -17.14 -10.42
CA ALA A 79 41.90 -17.97 -10.16
C ALA A 79 41.24 -18.40 -11.48
N TYR A 80 40.85 -19.67 -11.56
CA TYR A 80 40.31 -20.32 -12.74
C TYR A 80 38.92 -20.89 -12.45
N LEU A 81 37.99 -20.71 -13.38
CA LEU A 81 36.59 -21.16 -13.28
C LEU A 81 36.17 -21.86 -14.57
N ARG A 82 35.44 -22.96 -14.47
CA ARG A 82 34.94 -23.73 -15.61
C ARG A 82 33.43 -23.95 -15.51
N PHE A 83 32.72 -23.68 -16.62
CA PHE A 83 31.28 -23.87 -16.75
C PHE A 83 30.93 -24.72 -17.97
N ILE A 84 29.89 -25.55 -17.84
CA ILE A 84 29.30 -26.36 -18.90
C ILE A 84 27.84 -25.93 -19.05
N VAL A 85 27.55 -25.17 -20.10
CA VAL A 85 26.21 -24.66 -20.41
C VAL A 85 25.51 -25.64 -21.34
N THR A 86 24.42 -26.27 -20.89
CA THR A 86 23.71 -27.31 -21.68
C THR A 86 22.32 -26.90 -22.18
N GLN A 87 21.56 -26.10 -21.43
CA GLN A 87 20.15 -25.77 -21.73
C GLN A 87 19.81 -24.27 -21.79
N HIS A 88 20.80 -23.38 -21.62
CA HIS A 88 20.56 -21.94 -21.63
C HIS A 88 20.70 -21.35 -23.04
N THR A 89 19.58 -21.22 -23.75
CA THR A 89 19.48 -20.55 -25.07
C THR A 89 18.44 -19.42 -25.02
N GLY A 90 18.61 -18.36 -25.81
CA GLY A 90 17.61 -17.27 -25.89
C GLY A 90 17.63 -16.27 -24.72
N PHE A 91 18.69 -16.27 -23.91
CA PHE A 91 18.92 -15.22 -22.92
C PHE A 91 19.37 -13.92 -23.62
N VAL A 92 19.07 -12.78 -23.02
CA VAL A 92 19.50 -11.44 -23.47
C VAL A 92 20.76 -10.96 -22.76
N ARG A 93 21.14 -11.58 -21.64
CA ARG A 93 22.34 -11.25 -20.87
C ARG A 93 22.92 -12.48 -20.16
N ALA A 94 24.24 -12.56 -20.07
CA ALA A 94 24.95 -13.54 -19.25
C ALA A 94 25.98 -12.84 -18.35
N ARG A 95 25.96 -13.14 -17.05
CA ARG A 95 26.91 -12.58 -16.06
C ARG A 95 27.60 -13.68 -15.27
N LEU A 96 28.88 -13.52 -14.99
CA LEU A 96 29.59 -14.33 -14.01
C LEU A 96 29.47 -13.66 -12.64
N ARG A 97 28.75 -14.28 -11.71
CA ARG A 97 28.51 -13.81 -10.35
C ARG A 97 29.44 -14.53 -9.36
N LEU A 98 30.22 -13.76 -8.61
CA LEU A 98 31.17 -14.24 -7.61
C LEU A 98 30.90 -13.58 -6.25
N ASN A 99 31.09 -14.31 -5.16
CA ASN A 99 31.05 -13.76 -3.80
C ASN A 99 32.47 -13.42 -3.37
N VAL A 100 32.70 -12.15 -3.02
CA VAL A 100 33.97 -11.61 -2.56
C VAL A 100 34.10 -11.86 -1.06
N LEU A 101 35.11 -12.62 -0.66
CA LEU A 101 35.45 -12.88 0.74
C LEU A 101 36.43 -11.81 1.25
N ASP A 102 37.37 -11.39 0.41
CA ASP A 102 38.27 -10.28 0.70
C ASP A 102 38.46 -9.41 -0.54
N GLY A 103 38.28 -8.10 -0.39
CA GLY A 103 38.23 -7.11 -1.47
C GLY A 103 39.60 -6.58 -1.90
N SER A 104 39.60 -5.71 -2.90
CA SER A 104 40.81 -5.09 -3.47
C SER A 104 40.54 -3.66 -3.92
N SER A 105 41.59 -2.82 -3.88
CA SER A 105 41.56 -1.49 -4.49
C SER A 105 41.35 -1.51 -6.01
N ASN A 106 41.64 -2.62 -6.68
CA ASN A 106 41.29 -2.88 -8.08
C ASN A 106 41.19 -4.39 -8.32
N GLY A 107 39.95 -4.89 -8.43
CA GLY A 107 39.68 -6.30 -8.64
C GLY A 107 40.32 -6.86 -9.92
N PRO A 108 40.48 -8.19 -10.00
CA PRO A 108 41.12 -8.83 -11.14
C PRO A 108 40.35 -8.65 -12.45
N ALA A 109 41.08 -8.51 -13.55
CA ALA A 109 40.48 -8.54 -14.88
C ALA A 109 40.06 -9.97 -15.24
N LEU A 110 38.86 -10.12 -15.78
CA LEU A 110 38.34 -11.41 -16.26
C LEU A 110 38.78 -11.66 -17.70
N HIS A 111 39.35 -12.82 -17.96
CA HIS A 111 39.73 -13.27 -19.31
C HIS A 111 39.10 -14.63 -19.63
N ALA A 112 38.88 -14.89 -20.92
CA ALA A 112 38.61 -16.23 -21.40
C ALA A 112 39.89 -17.08 -21.32
N THR A 113 39.75 -18.39 -21.14
CA THR A 113 40.86 -19.35 -21.21
C THR A 113 40.35 -20.73 -21.65
N SER A 114 41.26 -21.68 -21.87
CA SER A 114 40.88 -23.07 -22.15
C SER A 114 40.09 -23.67 -20.99
N SER A 115 39.03 -24.44 -21.29
CA SER A 115 38.28 -25.24 -20.30
C SER A 115 38.85 -26.66 -20.09
N ALA A 116 39.96 -27.00 -20.76
CA ALA A 116 40.55 -28.34 -20.73
C ALA A 116 41.40 -28.60 -19.47
N TRP A 117 40.78 -28.54 -18.29
CA TRP A 117 41.41 -28.79 -16.98
C TRP A 117 40.36 -29.17 -15.93
N THR A 118 40.83 -29.65 -14.77
CA THR A 118 40.02 -29.91 -13.56
C THR A 118 40.69 -29.28 -12.34
N GLY A 119 39.94 -28.98 -11.27
CA GLY A 119 40.50 -28.37 -10.06
C GLY A 119 41.60 -29.23 -9.41
N SER A 120 41.52 -30.54 -9.61
CA SER A 120 42.49 -31.53 -9.11
C SER A 120 43.74 -31.72 -9.97
N SER A 121 43.81 -31.13 -11.17
CA SER A 121 44.93 -31.31 -12.10
C SER A 121 45.66 -30.01 -12.47
N LEU A 122 45.06 -28.85 -12.22
CA LEU A 122 45.62 -27.56 -12.58
C LEU A 122 46.68 -27.10 -11.57
N THR A 123 47.89 -26.81 -12.07
CA THR A 123 49.02 -26.23 -11.32
C THR A 123 49.52 -24.99 -12.04
N TRP A 124 50.40 -24.22 -11.41
CA TRP A 124 51.04 -23.08 -12.07
C TRP A 124 51.73 -23.47 -13.38
N ASN A 125 52.40 -24.62 -13.39
CA ASN A 125 53.22 -25.06 -14.53
C ASN A 125 52.40 -25.51 -15.76
N ASN A 126 51.14 -25.93 -15.59
CA ASN A 126 50.30 -26.42 -16.69
C ASN A 126 49.07 -25.54 -16.97
N ARG A 127 48.95 -24.38 -16.31
CA ARG A 127 47.79 -23.49 -16.45
C ARG A 127 47.62 -22.97 -17.89
N PRO A 128 46.38 -22.88 -18.40
CA PRO A 128 46.14 -22.35 -19.72
C PRO A 128 46.26 -20.81 -19.73
N ALA A 129 46.87 -20.30 -20.79
CA ALA A 129 47.02 -18.86 -21.01
C ALA A 129 45.66 -18.18 -21.32
N PRO A 130 45.48 -16.90 -20.95
CA PRO A 130 44.30 -16.14 -21.35
C PRO A 130 44.19 -16.04 -22.88
N VAL A 131 42.96 -16.04 -23.37
CA VAL A 131 42.63 -15.94 -24.80
C VAL A 131 41.98 -14.59 -25.07
N GLY A 132 42.57 -13.82 -25.98
CA GLY A 132 42.07 -12.50 -26.36
C GLY A 132 42.31 -11.42 -25.29
N GLY A 133 41.59 -10.31 -25.40
CA GLY A 133 41.61 -9.24 -24.41
C GLY A 133 40.83 -9.59 -23.14
N ALA A 134 40.84 -8.68 -22.15
CA ALA A 134 39.97 -8.79 -21.00
C ALA A 134 38.50 -8.76 -21.45
N LEU A 135 37.70 -9.70 -20.94
CA LEU A 135 36.25 -9.74 -21.15
C LEU A 135 35.57 -8.63 -20.36
N ALA A 136 36.02 -8.40 -19.13
CA ALA A 136 35.49 -7.37 -18.25
C ALA A 136 36.50 -7.03 -17.14
N ASN A 137 36.41 -5.80 -16.66
CA ASN A 137 37.08 -5.32 -15.46
C ASN A 137 36.06 -4.48 -14.69
N VAL A 138 35.95 -4.75 -13.39
CA VAL A 138 34.89 -4.24 -12.50
C VAL A 138 35.41 -3.20 -11.51
N GLY A 139 36.71 -2.89 -11.55
CA GLY A 139 37.35 -1.94 -10.64
C GLY A 139 37.43 -2.48 -9.20
N ALA A 140 37.44 -1.56 -8.22
CA ALA A 140 37.58 -1.89 -6.80
C ALA A 140 36.46 -2.83 -6.30
N LEU A 141 36.83 -3.75 -5.41
CA LEU A 141 35.94 -4.74 -4.80
C LEU A 141 35.88 -4.56 -3.29
N LEU A 142 34.67 -4.61 -2.73
CA LEU A 142 34.45 -4.60 -1.29
C LEU A 142 34.43 -6.04 -0.75
N SER A 143 35.03 -6.27 0.42
CA SER A 143 34.88 -7.54 1.14
C SER A 143 33.40 -7.78 1.51
N ASP A 144 33.03 -9.06 1.66
CA ASP A 144 31.66 -9.50 1.98
C ASP A 144 30.59 -9.00 1.00
N SER A 145 30.93 -8.95 -0.29
CA SER A 145 30.03 -8.45 -1.34
C SER A 145 29.88 -9.43 -2.51
N VAL A 146 28.95 -9.12 -3.42
CA VAL A 146 28.78 -9.86 -4.67
C VAL A 146 29.27 -9.00 -5.82
N VAL A 147 30.05 -9.60 -6.72
CA VAL A 147 30.48 -8.96 -7.96
C VAL A 147 29.96 -9.72 -9.17
N GLU A 148 29.66 -8.98 -10.24
CA GLU A 148 29.21 -9.53 -11.51
C GLU A 148 30.05 -9.01 -12.68
N TYR A 149 30.60 -9.93 -13.47
CA TYR A 149 31.24 -9.61 -14.73
C TYR A 149 30.27 -9.86 -15.88
N ASP A 150 30.10 -8.89 -16.78
CA ASP A 150 29.30 -9.09 -17.98
C ASP A 150 30.07 -9.96 -18.98
N VAL A 151 29.54 -11.15 -19.26
CA VAL A 151 30.14 -12.12 -20.18
C VAL A 151 29.24 -12.39 -21.38
N SER A 152 28.24 -11.54 -21.63
CA SER A 152 27.23 -11.74 -22.67
C SER A 152 27.82 -11.85 -24.08
N ALA A 153 28.98 -11.22 -24.32
CA ALA A 153 29.69 -11.31 -25.60
C ALA A 153 30.48 -12.62 -25.78
N HIS A 154 30.76 -13.35 -24.69
CA HIS A 154 31.56 -14.58 -24.72
C HIS A 154 30.69 -15.83 -24.54
N VAL A 155 29.77 -15.80 -23.57
CA VAL A 155 28.79 -16.87 -23.34
C VAL A 155 27.57 -16.58 -24.19
N THR A 156 27.46 -17.25 -25.34
CA THR A 156 26.40 -17.00 -26.33
C THR A 156 25.42 -18.17 -26.49
N GLY A 157 25.61 -19.27 -25.76
CA GLY A 157 24.75 -20.44 -25.83
C GLY A 157 25.35 -21.69 -25.16
N PRO A 158 24.86 -22.89 -25.51
CA PRO A 158 25.42 -24.13 -25.00
C PRO A 158 26.88 -24.33 -25.41
N GLY A 159 27.73 -24.71 -24.46
CA GLY A 159 29.17 -24.86 -24.65
C GLY A 159 29.92 -25.00 -23.34
N GLU A 160 31.22 -25.29 -23.44
CA GLU A 160 32.14 -25.22 -22.29
C GLU A 160 32.88 -23.89 -22.29
N TYR A 161 32.97 -23.27 -21.12
CA TYR A 161 33.57 -21.95 -20.93
C TYR A 161 34.60 -22.02 -19.80
N GLY A 162 35.83 -21.58 -20.11
CA GLY A 162 36.89 -21.39 -19.14
C GLY A 162 37.13 -19.90 -18.91
N PHE A 163 37.23 -19.50 -17.65
CA PHE A 163 37.57 -18.14 -17.24
C PHE A 163 38.82 -18.15 -16.37
N VAL A 164 39.60 -17.07 -16.45
CA VAL A 164 40.70 -16.77 -15.54
C VAL A 164 40.60 -15.33 -15.04
N LEU A 165 40.79 -15.14 -13.75
CA LEU A 165 40.87 -13.85 -13.07
C LEU A 165 42.35 -13.50 -12.88
N LEU A 166 42.80 -12.49 -13.62
CA LEU A 166 44.19 -12.03 -13.58
C LEU A 166 44.30 -10.78 -12.71
N PRO A 167 45.18 -10.79 -11.70
CA PRO A 167 45.35 -9.66 -10.80
C PRO A 167 46.04 -8.49 -11.52
N GLU A 168 45.54 -7.28 -11.31
CA GLU A 168 46.14 -6.05 -11.83
C GLU A 168 46.93 -5.28 -10.75
N VAL A 169 46.71 -5.62 -9.48
CA VAL A 169 47.36 -5.06 -8.29
C VAL A 169 47.74 -6.18 -7.31
N GLY A 170 48.61 -5.88 -6.34
CA GLY A 170 49.17 -6.86 -5.40
C GLY A 170 48.57 -6.84 -4.00
N ASP A 171 47.37 -6.28 -3.81
CA ASP A 171 46.64 -6.32 -2.53
C ASP A 171 45.71 -7.54 -2.41
N GLY A 172 45.60 -8.36 -3.47
CA GLY A 172 44.92 -9.64 -3.49
C GLY A 172 43.39 -9.54 -3.49
N THR A 173 42.71 -10.58 -3.95
CA THR A 173 41.26 -10.75 -3.81
C THR A 173 40.94 -12.22 -3.57
N ASP A 174 40.15 -12.50 -2.54
CA ASP A 174 39.64 -13.83 -2.24
C ASP A 174 38.16 -13.91 -2.65
N PHE A 175 37.79 -14.96 -3.39
CA PHE A 175 36.39 -15.28 -3.71
C PHE A 175 35.99 -16.62 -3.10
N ALA A 176 34.70 -16.83 -2.87
CA ALA A 176 34.17 -18.14 -2.53
C ALA A 176 34.37 -19.13 -3.69
N SER A 177 34.82 -20.36 -3.38
CA SER A 177 34.96 -21.44 -4.35
C SER A 177 33.73 -22.35 -4.40
N LEU A 178 33.78 -23.36 -5.28
CA LEU A 178 32.84 -24.45 -5.41
C LEU A 178 32.58 -25.18 -4.08
N GLU A 179 33.62 -25.32 -3.25
CA GLU A 179 33.55 -26.02 -1.97
C GLU A 179 32.69 -25.28 -0.93
N LEU A 180 32.50 -23.97 -1.11
CA LEU A 180 31.61 -23.17 -0.28
C LEU A 180 30.20 -23.12 -0.89
N ARG A 181 29.48 -24.25 -0.85
CA ARG A 181 28.23 -24.53 -1.59
C ARG A 181 27.18 -23.41 -1.64
N ALA A 182 26.98 -22.67 -0.54
CA ALA A 182 26.00 -21.58 -0.48
C ALA A 182 26.40 -20.34 -1.30
N LEU A 183 27.71 -20.10 -1.42
CA LEU A 183 28.31 -18.91 -2.04
C LEU A 183 29.11 -19.24 -3.32
N ARG A 184 29.02 -20.48 -3.81
CA ARG A 184 29.77 -20.92 -4.99
C ARG A 184 29.53 -20.03 -6.21
N PRO A 185 30.54 -19.84 -7.09
CA PRO A 185 30.43 -19.10 -8.34
C PRO A 185 29.28 -19.59 -9.24
N ARG A 186 28.64 -18.65 -9.95
CA ARG A 186 27.51 -18.92 -10.87
C ARG A 186 27.61 -18.13 -12.16
N LEU A 187 27.17 -18.73 -13.27
CA LEU A 187 26.71 -17.99 -14.44
C LEU A 187 25.23 -17.69 -14.27
N VAL A 188 24.85 -16.43 -14.45
CA VAL A 188 23.48 -15.91 -14.34
C VAL A 188 23.01 -15.51 -15.73
N PHE A 189 21.94 -16.15 -16.21
CA PHE A 189 21.31 -15.87 -17.50
C PHE A 189 20.04 -15.08 -17.29
N THR A 190 19.89 -13.96 -18.00
CA THR A 190 18.67 -13.15 -18.00
C THR A 190 17.91 -13.37 -19.30
N TYR A 191 16.65 -13.78 -19.23
CA TYR A 191 15.75 -13.98 -20.36
C TYR A 191 14.82 -12.78 -20.50
N ALA A 192 14.36 -12.47 -21.71
CA ALA A 192 13.37 -11.43 -21.95
C ALA A 192 12.18 -12.01 -22.71
N THR A 193 10.98 -11.85 -22.15
CA THR A 193 9.72 -12.28 -22.79
C THR A 193 8.86 -11.06 -23.02
N THR A 194 8.60 -10.72 -24.28
CA THR A 194 7.68 -9.62 -24.66
C THR A 194 6.30 -10.18 -24.98
N THR A 195 5.28 -9.71 -24.26
CA THR A 195 3.88 -10.07 -24.50
C THR A 195 3.05 -8.82 -24.80
N THR A 196 2.15 -8.91 -25.77
CA THR A 196 1.11 -7.89 -25.99
C THR A 196 -0.02 -8.11 -25.01
N GLU A 197 -0.12 -7.27 -23.99
CA GLU A 197 -1.21 -7.29 -23.03
C GLU A 197 -2.29 -6.29 -23.49
N CYS A 198 -3.51 -6.77 -23.72
CA CYS A 198 -4.67 -5.92 -24.02
C CYS A 198 -5.55 -5.82 -22.77
N GLY A 199 -5.64 -4.63 -22.20
CA GLY A 199 -6.39 -4.42 -20.96
C GLY A 199 -7.73 -3.72 -21.15
N THR A 200 -8.68 -4.04 -20.29
CA THR A 200 -9.94 -3.31 -20.10
C THR A 200 -9.90 -2.61 -18.75
N GLN A 201 -9.91 -1.28 -18.76
CA GLN A 201 -9.96 -0.49 -17.52
C GLN A 201 -11.37 -0.25 -16.99
N GLY A 202 -12.41 -0.69 -17.72
CA GLY A 202 -13.80 -0.69 -17.26
C GLY A 202 -14.74 0.15 -18.10
N THR A 203 -15.90 0.47 -17.52
CA THR A 203 -17.05 1.08 -18.19
C THR A 203 -17.45 2.35 -17.47
N GLY A 204 -17.47 3.50 -18.15
CA GLY A 204 -18.00 4.77 -17.61
C GLY A 204 -17.14 5.45 -16.53
N GLY A 205 -17.78 6.34 -15.76
CA GLY A 205 -17.13 7.17 -14.74
C GLY A 205 -16.14 8.16 -15.36
N SER A 206 -16.64 9.19 -16.03
CA SER A 206 -15.80 10.11 -16.80
C SER A 206 -14.74 10.76 -15.91
N LEU A 207 -13.49 10.70 -16.35
CA LEU A 207 -12.38 11.34 -15.65
C LEU A 207 -12.45 12.84 -15.90
N SER A 208 -12.82 13.59 -14.87
CA SER A 208 -12.95 15.05 -14.96
C SER A 208 -11.66 15.77 -14.56
N SER A 209 -10.86 15.19 -13.65
CA SER A 209 -9.54 15.72 -13.31
C SER A 209 -8.65 14.64 -12.69
N VAL A 210 -7.33 14.80 -12.87
CA VAL A 210 -6.29 14.06 -12.16
C VAL A 210 -5.35 15.06 -11.52
N ARG A 211 -4.98 14.81 -10.27
CA ARG A 211 -4.09 15.66 -9.49
C ARG A 211 -3.05 14.79 -8.82
N LYS A 212 -1.80 14.94 -9.26
CA LYS A 212 -0.64 14.46 -8.50
C LYS A 212 -0.20 15.58 -7.57
N LEU A 213 -0.24 15.34 -6.27
CA LEU A 213 0.12 16.31 -5.25
C LEU A 213 1.23 15.72 -4.38
N GLY A 214 2.32 16.45 -4.20
CA GLY A 214 3.46 15.94 -3.45
C GLY A 214 4.70 16.80 -3.67
N GLY A 215 5.67 16.64 -2.78
CA GLY A 215 6.97 17.28 -2.80
C GLY A 215 8.08 16.28 -3.13
N VAL A 216 9.33 16.71 -2.99
CA VAL A 216 10.50 15.86 -3.29
C VAL A 216 10.73 14.72 -2.28
N ASN A 217 9.97 14.69 -1.19
CA ASN A 217 10.06 13.68 -0.13
C ASN A 217 8.74 12.93 -0.02
N GLY A 218 8.81 11.69 0.48
CA GLY A 218 7.65 10.80 0.53
C GLY A 218 6.45 11.38 1.28
N GLU A 219 5.28 11.28 0.67
CA GLU A 219 3.98 11.51 1.29
C GLU A 219 3.12 10.25 1.26
N VAL A 220 2.46 9.98 2.39
CA VAL A 220 1.58 8.84 2.58
C VAL A 220 0.21 9.37 3.02
N PRO A 221 -0.73 9.59 2.09
CA PRO A 221 -2.11 9.92 2.46
C PRO A 221 -2.75 8.73 3.18
N HIS A 222 -3.56 8.99 4.21
CA HIS A 222 -4.25 7.93 4.96
C HIS A 222 -5.77 8.12 5.03
N ALA A 223 -6.23 9.37 5.10
CA ALA A 223 -7.64 9.66 5.28
C ALA A 223 -8.12 10.84 4.41
N MET A 224 -9.35 10.72 3.90
CA MET A 224 -10.10 11.80 3.27
C MET A 224 -11.48 11.91 3.89
N ALA A 225 -11.98 13.14 4.00
CA ALA A 225 -13.40 13.39 4.28
C ALA A 225 -13.90 14.56 3.42
N THR A 226 -15.13 14.44 2.94
CA THR A 226 -15.81 15.48 2.14
C THR A 226 -16.80 16.24 3.02
N ASP A 227 -16.96 17.53 2.76
CA ASP A 227 -18.02 18.35 3.34
C ASP A 227 -19.22 18.45 2.39
N PRO A 228 -20.40 18.88 2.87
CA PRO A 228 -21.60 18.95 2.04
C PRO A 228 -21.51 19.88 0.82
N THR A 229 -20.51 20.79 0.78
CA THR A 229 -20.28 21.68 -0.36
C THR A 229 -19.40 21.05 -1.44
N GLY A 230 -18.89 19.84 -1.20
CA GLY A 230 -17.93 19.15 -2.06
C GLY A 230 -16.47 19.53 -1.79
N GLY A 231 -16.22 20.46 -0.84
CA GLY A 231 -14.90 20.66 -0.27
C GLY A 231 -14.44 19.42 0.48
N TYR A 232 -13.14 19.28 0.70
CA TYR A 232 -12.61 18.07 1.31
C TYR A 232 -11.32 18.33 2.08
N VAL A 233 -11.02 17.39 2.97
CA VAL A 233 -9.78 17.33 3.73
C VAL A 233 -9.03 16.06 3.38
N ILE A 234 -7.70 16.15 3.34
CA ILE A 234 -6.80 15.00 3.26
C ILE A 234 -5.84 15.10 4.44
N ALA A 235 -5.64 13.98 5.12
CA ALA A 235 -4.67 13.84 6.18
C ALA A 235 -3.74 12.66 5.90
N GLY A 236 -2.46 12.83 6.18
CA GLY A 236 -1.44 11.83 5.93
C GLY A 236 -0.09 12.21 6.51
N ASP A 237 0.85 11.28 6.44
CA ASP A 237 2.22 11.52 6.86
C ASP A 237 3.03 12.11 5.71
N VAL A 238 3.92 13.03 6.04
CA VAL A 238 4.80 13.64 5.05
C VAL A 238 6.22 13.70 5.60
N GLY A 239 7.19 13.41 4.73
CA GLY A 239 8.59 13.70 5.00
C GLY A 239 8.84 15.21 5.10
N ASN A 240 10.07 15.57 5.49
CA ASN A 240 10.49 16.97 5.53
C ASN A 240 10.18 17.68 4.19
N LEU A 241 9.70 18.92 4.19
CA LEU A 241 9.32 19.65 2.97
C LEU A 241 8.18 19.02 2.16
N GLY A 242 7.46 18.03 2.71
CA GLY A 242 6.29 17.47 2.08
C GLY A 242 5.10 18.43 2.06
N THR A 243 4.17 18.21 1.14
CA THR A 243 3.12 19.21 0.85
C THR A 243 1.70 18.69 0.98
N LEU A 244 1.42 17.42 0.66
CA LEU A 244 0.06 16.91 0.42
C LEU A 244 -0.83 17.91 -0.34
N GLY A 245 -0.25 18.61 -1.34
CA GLY A 245 -0.94 19.62 -2.16
C GLY A 245 -1.11 21.01 -1.54
N GLY A 246 -0.53 21.27 -0.36
CA GLY A 246 -0.40 22.59 0.25
C GLY A 246 1.00 23.20 0.07
N PRO A 247 1.31 24.32 0.77
CA PRO A 247 2.67 24.85 0.81
C PRO A 247 3.61 23.89 1.56
N ALA A 248 4.89 23.86 1.18
CA ALA A 248 5.92 23.01 1.81
C ALA A 248 6.01 23.27 3.32
N ASN A 249 6.07 22.19 4.10
CA ASN A 249 6.17 22.25 5.57
C ASN A 249 7.59 21.88 6.07
N ASN A 250 7.95 22.35 7.26
CA ASN A 250 9.20 22.01 7.95
C ASN A 250 8.80 21.82 9.42
N PRO A 251 8.60 20.60 9.96
CA PRO A 251 9.25 19.30 9.69
C PRO A 251 8.29 18.12 9.34
N GLU A 252 8.87 16.93 9.13
CA GLU A 252 8.18 15.63 8.99
C GLU A 252 7.11 15.37 10.06
N GLY A 253 6.00 14.75 9.66
CA GLY A 253 4.93 14.30 10.54
C GLY A 253 3.56 14.31 9.88
N LEU A 254 2.51 14.44 10.71
CA LEU A 254 1.13 14.47 10.22
C LEU A 254 0.87 15.82 9.55
N LEU A 255 0.35 15.81 8.33
CA LEU A 255 -0.12 16.99 7.62
C LEU A 255 -1.61 16.85 7.28
N VAL A 256 -2.37 17.88 7.62
CA VAL A 256 -3.80 17.99 7.31
C VAL A 256 -4.01 19.16 6.36
N SER A 257 -4.57 18.89 5.18
CA SER A 257 -4.79 19.88 4.12
C SER A 257 -6.29 19.95 3.76
N ARG A 258 -6.83 21.16 3.69
CA ARG A 258 -8.22 21.42 3.25
C ARG A 258 -8.26 22.06 1.87
N PHE A 259 -9.23 21.62 1.07
CA PHE A 259 -9.46 22.05 -0.30
C PHE A 259 -10.93 22.42 -0.52
N ARG A 260 -11.19 23.32 -1.49
CA ARG A 260 -12.52 23.58 -2.03
C ARG A 260 -12.95 22.46 -2.99
N ALA A 261 -14.22 22.48 -3.39
CA ALA A 261 -14.79 21.52 -4.35
C ALA A 261 -14.13 21.56 -5.74
N ASP A 262 -13.55 22.70 -6.12
CA ASP A 262 -12.74 22.86 -7.34
C ASP A 262 -11.30 22.32 -7.19
N GLY A 263 -10.94 21.81 -6.01
CA GLY A 263 -9.60 21.34 -5.67
C GLY A 263 -8.64 22.45 -5.26
N SER A 264 -9.03 23.73 -5.27
CA SER A 264 -8.16 24.80 -4.80
C SER A 264 -7.83 24.64 -3.32
N HIS A 265 -6.56 24.79 -2.98
CA HIS A 265 -6.07 24.71 -1.60
C HIS A 265 -6.65 25.86 -0.74
N GLN A 266 -6.98 25.56 0.50
CA GLN A 266 -7.43 26.56 1.48
C GLN A 266 -6.43 26.76 2.61
N TRP A 267 -6.03 25.67 3.28
CA TRP A 267 -5.05 25.71 4.36
C TRP A 267 -4.42 24.33 4.56
N SER A 268 -3.21 24.31 5.12
CA SER A 268 -2.55 23.11 5.62
C SER A 268 -2.04 23.32 7.05
N ARG A 269 -2.00 22.24 7.84
CA ARG A 269 -1.51 22.23 9.22
C ARG A 269 -0.62 21.01 9.45
N SER A 270 0.62 21.25 9.81
CA SER A 270 1.58 20.20 10.15
C SER A 270 1.67 20.02 11.65
N PHE A 271 1.75 18.76 12.07
CA PHE A 271 1.99 18.34 13.44
C PHE A 271 3.25 17.48 13.43
N PRO A 272 4.41 18.06 13.80
CA PRO A 272 5.69 17.39 13.68
C PRO A 272 5.83 16.20 14.62
N GLN A 273 6.62 15.22 14.20
CA GLN A 273 7.10 14.19 15.10
C GLN A 273 8.12 14.79 16.08
N ALA A 274 7.90 14.58 17.37
CA ALA A 274 8.67 15.25 18.42
C ALA A 274 10.12 14.74 18.53
N SER A 275 10.37 13.46 18.20
CA SER A 275 11.66 12.80 18.37
C SER A 275 11.88 11.66 17.36
N ALA A 276 13.15 11.36 17.05
CA ALA A 276 13.51 10.19 16.25
C ALA A 276 12.95 8.90 16.88
N GLY A 277 12.34 8.05 16.05
CA GLY A 277 11.71 6.80 16.48
C GLY A 277 10.29 6.94 17.03
N THR A 278 9.73 8.15 17.12
CA THR A 278 8.30 8.37 17.39
C THR A 278 7.49 8.34 16.10
N TRP A 279 6.20 8.04 16.17
CA TRP A 279 5.32 8.05 15.00
C TRP A 279 3.89 8.40 15.38
N MET A 280 3.16 8.93 14.41
CA MET A 280 1.71 9.10 14.46
C MET A 280 1.17 8.65 13.12
N GLN A 281 -0.01 8.07 13.09
CA GLN A 281 -0.70 7.71 11.87
C GLN A 281 -2.18 8.03 12.02
N VAL A 282 -2.74 8.81 11.10
CA VAL A 282 -4.18 9.06 11.06
C VAL A 282 -4.89 7.90 10.38
N GLU A 283 -5.98 7.41 10.96
CA GLU A 283 -6.74 6.26 10.41
C GLU A 283 -8.07 6.69 9.79
N GLY A 284 -8.59 7.85 10.21
CA GLY A 284 -9.84 8.37 9.68
C GLY A 284 -10.03 9.86 9.96
N ALA A 285 -10.84 10.47 9.10
CA ALA A 285 -11.24 11.87 9.18
C ALA A 285 -12.76 12.00 9.01
N ALA A 286 -13.34 13.03 9.61
CA ALA A 286 -14.72 13.46 9.33
C ALA A 286 -14.80 14.99 9.35
N VAL A 287 -15.67 15.56 8.52
CA VAL A 287 -15.95 17.00 8.53
C VAL A 287 -17.35 17.23 9.10
N THR A 288 -17.42 17.97 10.20
CA THR A 288 -18.70 18.35 10.83
C THR A 288 -19.52 19.29 9.92
N PRO A 289 -20.84 19.41 10.12
CA PRO A 289 -21.67 20.39 9.39
C PRO A 289 -21.15 21.84 9.46
N GLU A 290 -20.53 22.22 10.58
CA GLU A 290 -19.93 23.56 10.77
C GLU A 290 -18.53 23.71 10.13
N GLY A 291 -18.00 22.64 9.52
CA GLY A 291 -16.69 22.64 8.85
C GLY A 291 -15.50 22.34 9.74
N ASN A 292 -15.70 21.99 11.03
CA ASN A 292 -14.61 21.46 11.87
C ASN A 292 -14.14 20.11 11.32
N VAL A 293 -12.86 19.82 11.48
CA VAL A 293 -12.25 18.55 11.08
C VAL A 293 -12.01 17.71 12.32
N LEU A 294 -12.54 16.49 12.32
CA LEU A 294 -12.31 15.48 13.36
C LEU A 294 -11.38 14.42 12.80
N LEU A 295 -10.33 14.09 13.54
CA LEU A 295 -9.32 13.10 13.16
C LEU A 295 -9.16 12.12 14.31
N ALA A 296 -8.94 10.85 13.98
CA ALA A 296 -8.48 9.87 14.93
C ALA A 296 -7.45 8.94 14.29
N GLY A 297 -6.57 8.42 15.11
CA GLY A 297 -5.47 7.60 14.66
C GLY A 297 -4.66 7.04 15.80
N GLU A 298 -3.48 6.55 15.49
CA GLU A 298 -2.57 5.89 16.42
C GLU A 298 -1.30 6.70 16.63
N TYR A 299 -0.66 6.51 17.78
CA TYR A 299 0.61 7.16 18.06
C TYR A 299 1.52 6.32 18.95
N PHE A 300 2.81 6.58 18.76
CA PHE A 300 3.91 6.20 19.64
C PHE A 300 4.78 7.43 19.90
N GLY A 301 5.12 7.65 21.16
CA GLY A 301 5.87 8.79 21.65
C GLY A 301 4.98 9.71 22.45
N GLN A 302 5.17 11.01 22.28
CA GLN A 302 4.45 12.04 23.02
C GLN A 302 4.08 13.22 22.11
N PRO A 303 3.18 13.00 21.14
CA PRO A 303 2.85 14.03 20.15
C PRO A 303 2.16 15.24 20.79
N ASP A 304 2.37 16.42 20.22
CA ASP A 304 1.71 17.67 20.61
C ASP A 304 1.01 18.28 19.38
N PHE A 305 -0.30 18.45 19.50
CA PHE A 305 -1.14 19.05 18.47
C PHE A 305 -1.36 20.55 18.67
N GLY A 306 -0.48 21.23 19.42
CA GLY A 306 -0.65 22.63 19.81
C GLY A 306 -1.66 22.83 20.95
N GLN A 307 -1.95 21.77 21.71
CA GLN A 307 -2.81 21.77 22.90
C GLN A 307 -2.06 21.27 24.15
N GLY A 308 -0.75 21.13 24.04
CA GLY A 308 0.10 20.45 25.00
C GLY A 308 0.31 18.98 24.61
N PRO A 309 1.41 18.36 25.09
CA PRO A 309 1.75 17.00 24.72
C PRO A 309 0.71 16.01 25.24
N LEU A 310 0.33 15.04 24.39
CA LEU A 310 -0.47 13.89 24.78
C LEU A 310 0.29 13.02 25.81
N PRO A 311 -0.39 12.08 26.49
CA PRO A 311 0.28 11.14 27.38
C PRO A 311 1.37 10.34 26.65
N GLY A 312 2.59 10.31 27.21
CA GLY A 312 3.71 9.61 26.58
C GLY A 312 3.56 8.08 26.56
N THR A 313 4.22 7.43 25.60
CA THR A 313 4.35 5.98 25.51
C THR A 313 5.83 5.56 25.62
N SER A 314 6.07 4.29 25.99
CA SER A 314 7.41 3.66 26.02
C SER A 314 7.52 2.56 24.97
N MET A 315 8.73 2.12 24.62
CA MET A 315 8.93 1.04 23.63
C MET A 315 8.00 -0.15 23.88
N GLY A 316 7.35 -0.66 22.82
CA GLY A 316 6.38 -1.76 22.90
C GLY A 316 4.99 -1.37 23.41
N THR A 317 4.68 -0.06 23.49
CA THR A 317 3.37 0.47 23.87
C THR A 317 2.87 1.47 22.83
N GLY A 318 1.58 1.80 22.86
CA GLY A 318 0.97 2.73 21.91
C GLY A 318 -0.35 3.26 22.45
N GLY A 319 -0.94 4.21 21.73
CA GLY A 319 -2.26 4.72 22.04
C GLY A 319 -2.99 5.21 20.80
N ILE A 320 -4.26 5.54 21.00
CA ILE A 320 -5.05 6.25 19.99
C ILE A 320 -5.14 7.73 20.35
N PHE A 321 -5.10 8.59 19.35
CA PHE A 321 -5.37 10.02 19.51
C PHE A 321 -6.70 10.41 18.85
N LEU A 322 -7.30 11.48 19.36
CA LEU A 322 -8.43 12.17 18.77
C LEU A 322 -8.08 13.64 18.70
N LEU A 323 -8.36 14.28 17.57
CA LEU A 323 -8.02 15.66 17.31
C LEU A 323 -9.22 16.36 16.66
N LYS A 324 -9.57 17.53 17.18
CA LYS A 324 -10.49 18.44 16.52
C LYS A 324 -9.76 19.71 16.07
N LEU A 325 -9.94 20.05 14.81
CA LEU A 325 -9.53 21.32 14.22
C LEU A 325 -10.76 22.17 13.92
N SER A 326 -10.64 23.48 14.10
CA SER A 326 -11.62 24.46 13.65
C SER A 326 -11.72 24.48 12.12
N PRO A 327 -12.73 25.13 11.52
CA PRO A 327 -12.83 25.25 10.06
C PRO A 327 -11.64 25.97 9.42
N SER A 328 -10.90 26.78 10.20
CA SER A 328 -9.66 27.45 9.78
C SER A 328 -8.40 26.63 10.10
N GLY A 329 -8.55 25.36 10.49
CA GLY A 329 -7.46 24.46 10.82
C GLY A 329 -6.76 24.75 12.16
N GLN A 330 -7.38 25.49 13.09
CA GLN A 330 -6.77 25.71 14.41
C GLN A 330 -7.11 24.54 15.34
N PRO A 331 -6.15 23.95 16.07
CA PRO A 331 -6.44 22.93 17.08
C PRO A 331 -7.43 23.47 18.13
N VAL A 332 -8.49 22.72 18.38
CA VAL A 332 -9.53 23.05 19.37
C VAL A 332 -9.38 22.20 20.63
N TRP A 333 -9.17 20.91 20.44
CA TRP A 333 -8.82 19.98 21.51
C TRP A 333 -8.10 18.76 20.92
N ALA A 334 -7.29 18.11 21.75
CA ALA A 334 -6.67 16.82 21.46
C ALA A 334 -6.81 15.91 22.68
N LYS A 335 -7.05 14.62 22.45
CA LYS A 335 -7.23 13.59 23.49
C LYS A 335 -6.47 12.33 23.10
N ALA A 336 -6.12 11.52 24.10
CA ALA A 336 -5.47 10.25 23.86
C ALA A 336 -5.96 9.19 24.85
N PHE A 337 -6.02 7.95 24.38
CA PHE A 337 -6.35 6.78 25.19
C PHE A 337 -5.32 5.68 24.95
N ARG A 338 -5.13 4.82 25.96
CA ARG A 338 -4.17 3.71 25.92
C ARG A 338 -4.85 2.41 26.33
N ALA A 339 -4.31 1.31 25.85
CA ALA A 339 -4.73 -0.03 26.24
C ALA A 339 -3.72 -0.65 27.20
N HIS A 340 -4.20 -1.49 28.12
CA HIS A 340 -3.41 -2.12 29.17
C HIS A 340 -3.81 -3.59 29.35
N LEU A 341 -2.88 -4.48 29.69
CA LEU A 341 -3.20 -5.89 29.92
C LEU A 341 -3.80 -6.17 31.31
N ASP A 342 -3.76 -5.21 32.23
CA ASP A 342 -4.35 -5.28 33.57
C ASP A 342 -5.34 -4.13 33.82
N PRO A 343 -6.36 -4.34 34.68
CA PRO A 343 -7.32 -3.30 35.04
C PRO A 343 -6.71 -2.09 35.75
N GLY A 344 -5.54 -2.27 36.38
CA GLY A 344 -4.84 -1.23 37.12
C GLY A 344 -4.03 -0.26 36.25
N GLY A 345 -3.95 -0.50 34.93
CA GLY A 345 -3.23 0.37 34.00
C GLY A 345 -1.70 0.29 34.12
N THR A 346 -1.16 -0.75 34.76
CA THR A 346 0.29 -0.85 35.05
C THR A 346 1.10 -1.51 33.94
N ARG A 347 0.44 -2.31 33.07
CA ARG A 347 1.04 -3.02 31.94
C ARG A 347 0.49 -2.48 30.62
N PRO A 348 1.00 -1.34 30.12
CA PRO A 348 0.58 -0.78 28.84
C PRO A 348 0.84 -1.75 27.69
N HIS A 349 0.04 -1.63 26.64
CA HIS A 349 0.09 -2.52 25.48
C HIS A 349 0.03 -1.72 24.17
N GLN A 350 0.67 -2.23 23.11
CA GLN A 350 0.73 -1.55 21.82
C GLN A 350 -0.51 -1.71 20.93
N VAL A 351 -1.30 -2.77 21.11
CA VAL A 351 -2.46 -3.04 20.26
C VAL A 351 -3.67 -2.23 20.75
N PHE A 352 -3.85 -1.07 20.15
CA PHE A 352 -5.06 -0.24 20.23
C PHE A 352 -5.20 0.52 18.92
N ARG A 353 -6.11 0.05 18.06
CA ARG A 353 -6.23 0.50 16.67
C ARG A 353 -7.51 1.27 16.43
N VAL A 354 -7.45 2.28 15.57
CA VAL A 354 -8.64 2.95 15.00
C VAL A 354 -8.81 2.46 13.57
N ALA A 355 -10.03 2.23 13.11
CA ALA A 355 -10.28 1.79 11.73
C ALA A 355 -11.37 2.60 11.02
N GLY A 356 -12.34 3.12 11.77
CA GLY A 356 -13.44 3.92 11.25
C GLY A 356 -13.69 5.16 12.10
N VAL A 357 -13.96 6.27 11.42
CA VAL A 357 -14.29 7.57 12.01
C VAL A 357 -15.50 8.15 11.29
N ALA A 358 -16.48 8.64 12.05
CA ALA A 358 -17.66 9.31 11.52
C ALA A 358 -18.07 10.49 12.42
N THR A 359 -18.98 11.32 11.92
CA THR A 359 -19.61 12.40 12.69
C THR A 359 -21.12 12.37 12.49
N ASP A 360 -21.89 12.94 13.43
CA ASP A 360 -23.34 13.10 13.30
C ASP A 360 -23.70 14.57 13.01
N ALA A 361 -24.99 14.85 12.83
CA ALA A 361 -25.48 16.21 12.59
C ALA A 361 -25.24 17.16 13.78
N GLN A 362 -24.84 16.66 14.95
CA GLN A 362 -24.46 17.47 16.11
C GLN A 362 -22.94 17.71 16.19
N GLY A 363 -22.16 17.23 15.22
CA GLY A 363 -20.70 17.37 15.19
C GLY A 363 -19.98 16.48 16.20
N SER A 364 -20.63 15.41 16.66
CA SER A 364 -20.04 14.42 17.56
C SER A 364 -18.96 13.62 16.85
N LEU A 365 -18.00 13.05 17.58
CA LEU A 365 -17.00 12.14 17.05
C LEU A 365 -17.37 10.69 17.37
N ILE A 366 -17.58 9.88 16.35
CA ILE A 366 -17.85 8.45 16.47
C ILE A 366 -16.64 7.70 15.90
N LEU A 367 -16.11 6.74 16.64
CA LEU A 367 -15.01 5.91 16.16
C LEU A 367 -15.13 4.45 16.59
N THR A 368 -14.55 3.59 15.77
CA THR A 368 -14.44 2.15 15.99
C THR A 368 -13.05 1.65 15.65
N GLY A 369 -12.73 0.47 16.15
CA GLY A 369 -11.46 -0.20 15.94
C GLY A 369 -11.35 -1.43 16.82
N SER A 370 -10.13 -1.78 17.21
CA SER A 370 -9.87 -2.96 18.04
C SER A 370 -8.80 -2.69 19.09
N PHE A 371 -8.82 -3.45 20.19
CA PHE A 371 -7.81 -3.34 21.25
C PHE A 371 -7.64 -4.65 22.02
N ARG A 372 -6.57 -4.69 22.83
CA ARG A 372 -6.30 -5.80 23.75
C ARG A 372 -6.36 -5.34 25.21
N GLY A 373 -6.90 -6.21 26.06
CA GLY A 373 -7.00 -5.97 27.51
C GLY A 373 -8.04 -4.91 27.84
N PHE A 374 -7.63 -3.91 28.61
CA PHE A 374 -8.49 -2.88 29.17
C PHE A 374 -8.16 -1.50 28.60
N THR A 375 -9.16 -0.63 28.52
CA THR A 375 -8.96 0.80 28.27
C THR A 375 -9.95 1.63 29.09
N ASP A 376 -9.64 2.89 29.32
CA ASP A 376 -10.55 3.85 29.96
C ASP A 376 -10.70 5.07 29.06
N PHE A 377 -11.92 5.27 28.54
CA PHE A 377 -12.27 6.40 27.70
C PHE A 377 -12.61 7.68 28.50
N GLY A 378 -12.32 7.69 29.80
CA GLY A 378 -12.51 8.81 30.72
C GLY A 378 -13.67 8.66 31.70
N VAL A 379 -14.30 7.47 31.78
CA VAL A 379 -15.47 7.20 32.65
C VAL A 379 -15.41 5.86 33.38
N GLY A 380 -14.28 5.15 33.26
CA GLY A 380 -14.09 3.82 33.84
C GLY A 380 -13.55 2.81 32.83
N GLN A 381 -12.92 1.76 33.36
CA GLN A 381 -12.29 0.70 32.59
C GLN A 381 -13.33 -0.16 31.84
N VAL A 382 -13.03 -0.49 30.59
CA VAL A 382 -13.75 -1.47 29.78
C VAL A 382 -12.79 -2.59 29.34
N ASP A 383 -13.27 -3.84 29.28
CA ASP A 383 -12.47 -5.05 29.00
C ASP A 383 -12.82 -5.64 27.62
N ALA A 384 -11.81 -5.84 26.77
CA ALA A 384 -11.90 -6.53 25.48
C ALA A 384 -12.07 -8.06 25.61
N GLY A 385 -12.03 -8.60 26.83
CA GLY A 385 -12.26 -10.00 27.13
C GLY A 385 -10.97 -10.75 27.46
N GLU A 386 -11.11 -11.87 28.16
CA GLU A 386 -10.00 -12.67 28.70
C GLU A 386 -9.05 -13.19 27.62
N SER A 387 -9.56 -13.60 26.45
CA SER A 387 -8.73 -14.13 25.35
C SER A 387 -7.72 -13.11 24.83
N THR A 388 -8.01 -11.82 24.95
CA THR A 388 -7.09 -10.75 24.52
C THR A 388 -5.87 -10.61 25.41
N ARG A 389 -5.89 -11.17 26.62
CA ARG A 389 -4.83 -11.05 27.64
C ARG A 389 -3.91 -12.27 27.71
N ARG A 390 -4.18 -13.31 26.91
CA ARG A 390 -3.33 -14.50 26.79
C ARG A 390 -2.01 -14.15 26.09
N GLU A 391 -0.92 -14.81 26.49
CA GLU A 391 0.38 -14.68 25.83
C GLU A 391 0.41 -15.49 24.53
N GLU A 392 -0.18 -16.68 24.55
CA GLU A 392 -0.30 -17.56 23.39
C GLU A 392 -1.56 -17.24 22.59
N GLN A 393 -1.39 -16.95 21.30
CA GLN A 393 -2.48 -16.66 20.34
C GLN A 393 -3.46 -15.57 20.81
N PRO A 394 -2.97 -14.35 21.10
CA PRO A 394 -3.83 -13.30 21.58
C PRO A 394 -4.83 -12.83 20.53
N THR A 395 -6.06 -12.64 20.95
CA THR A 395 -7.14 -12.07 20.13
C THR A 395 -7.32 -10.57 20.37
N THR A 396 -8.13 -9.91 19.56
CA THR A 396 -8.56 -8.52 19.72
C THR A 396 -10.07 -8.43 19.93
N GLY A 397 -10.51 -7.50 20.77
CA GLY A 397 -11.92 -7.11 20.90
C GLY A 397 -12.17 -5.79 20.16
N ALA A 398 -13.40 -5.54 19.74
CA ALA A 398 -13.77 -4.30 19.06
C ALA A 398 -14.31 -3.27 20.04
N PHE A 399 -14.31 -2.00 19.65
CA PHE A 399 -15.02 -0.96 20.38
C PHE A 399 -15.83 -0.06 19.45
N LEU A 400 -16.85 0.58 20.00
CA LEU A 400 -17.56 1.71 19.42
C LEU A 400 -17.67 2.79 20.48
N ALA A 401 -17.11 3.97 20.20
CA ALA A 401 -17.14 5.09 21.14
C ALA A 401 -17.74 6.33 20.47
N ARG A 402 -18.58 7.04 21.22
CA ARG A 402 -19.16 8.33 20.82
C ARG A 402 -18.70 9.41 21.78
N PHE A 403 -18.12 10.47 21.23
CA PHE A 403 -17.70 11.67 21.96
C PHE A 403 -18.53 12.87 21.51
N THR A 404 -18.87 13.76 22.43
CA THR A 404 -19.53 15.04 22.12
C THR A 404 -18.62 15.92 21.27
N TRP A 405 -19.16 17.02 20.73
CA TRP A 405 -18.38 17.97 19.92
C TRP A 405 -17.23 18.65 20.72
N GLU A 406 -17.32 18.70 22.06
CA GLU A 406 -16.24 19.11 22.99
C GLU A 406 -15.26 17.99 23.36
N GLY A 407 -15.41 16.81 22.76
CA GLY A 407 -14.57 15.64 22.99
C GLY A 407 -14.83 14.91 24.31
N GLN A 408 -15.95 15.15 24.99
CA GLN A 408 -16.31 14.37 26.18
C GLN A 408 -16.93 13.04 25.77
N LEU A 409 -16.59 11.94 26.44
CA LEU A 409 -17.22 10.66 26.13
C LEU A 409 -18.71 10.73 26.45
N SER A 410 -19.55 10.43 25.46
CA SER A 410 -20.99 10.26 25.64
C SER A 410 -21.30 8.85 26.10
N TRP A 411 -20.77 7.85 25.40
CA TRP A 411 -20.83 6.44 25.78
C TRP A 411 -19.83 5.62 24.94
N ALA A 412 -19.48 4.44 25.45
CA ALA A 412 -18.70 3.44 24.71
C ALA A 412 -19.37 2.05 24.81
N ARG A 413 -19.13 1.23 23.79
CA ARG A 413 -19.46 -0.19 23.73
C ARG A 413 -18.18 -0.95 23.39
N VAL A 414 -18.00 -2.09 24.04
CA VAL A 414 -16.94 -3.04 23.72
C VAL A 414 -17.61 -4.31 23.26
N PHE A 415 -17.06 -4.89 22.20
CA PHE A 415 -17.38 -6.22 21.72
C PHE A 415 -16.20 -7.10 22.10
N GLN A 416 -16.41 -8.01 23.03
CA GLN A 416 -15.33 -8.87 23.48
C GLN A 416 -14.82 -9.72 22.33
N ALA A 417 -13.54 -10.06 22.40
CA ALA A 417 -12.99 -11.08 21.55
C ALA A 417 -13.72 -12.41 21.77
N GLY A 418 -13.92 -13.16 20.69
CA GLY A 418 -14.34 -14.54 20.76
C GLY A 418 -13.16 -15.47 21.06
N GLN A 419 -13.25 -16.71 20.56
CA GLN A 419 -12.06 -17.56 20.40
C GLN A 419 -11.14 -17.04 19.28
N SER A 420 -11.65 -16.15 18.44
CA SER A 420 -10.94 -15.42 17.39
C SER A 420 -11.17 -13.91 17.51
N ASN A 421 -10.45 -13.12 16.70
CA ASN A 421 -10.55 -11.65 16.73
C ASN A 421 -11.98 -11.16 16.48
N THR A 422 -12.32 -10.07 17.14
CA THR A 422 -13.49 -9.24 16.87
C THR A 422 -13.01 -7.82 16.60
N GLU A 423 -13.35 -7.27 15.43
CA GLU A 423 -12.83 -5.99 14.98
C GLU A 423 -13.95 -5.16 14.37
N GLY A 424 -14.05 -3.89 14.74
CA GLY A 424 -14.87 -2.90 14.05
C GLY A 424 -14.00 -2.18 13.01
N LEU A 425 -14.45 -2.14 11.76
CA LEU A 425 -13.64 -1.69 10.62
C LEU A 425 -14.24 -0.46 9.93
N ALA A 426 -15.56 -0.29 10.02
CA ALA A 426 -16.26 0.83 9.40
C ALA A 426 -17.39 1.33 10.30
N VAL A 427 -17.65 2.63 10.23
CA VAL A 427 -18.73 3.27 10.99
C VAL A 427 -19.36 4.39 10.17
N ALA A 428 -20.68 4.52 10.25
CA ALA A 428 -21.46 5.59 9.63
C ALA A 428 -22.60 6.01 10.56
N THR A 429 -23.13 7.21 10.34
CA THR A 429 -24.27 7.75 11.11
C THR A 429 -25.42 8.08 10.18
N ASP A 430 -26.64 8.00 10.71
CA ASP A 430 -27.81 8.55 10.05
C ASP A 430 -28.10 10.00 10.51
N SER A 431 -29.03 10.66 9.84
CA SER A 431 -29.44 12.03 10.17
C SER A 431 -30.03 12.21 11.58
N GLN A 432 -30.42 11.12 12.25
CA GLN A 432 -30.91 11.11 13.62
C GLN A 432 -29.80 10.81 14.64
N GLY A 433 -28.57 10.58 14.19
CA GLY A 433 -27.43 10.24 15.03
C GLY A 433 -27.36 8.76 15.43
N ASN A 434 -28.18 7.90 14.83
CA ASN A 434 -28.02 6.45 15.02
C ASN A 434 -26.77 6.00 14.26
N ILE A 435 -26.10 4.98 14.78
CA ILE A 435 -24.77 4.57 14.34
C ILE A 435 -24.88 3.17 13.75
N VAL A 436 -24.29 2.99 12.58
CA VAL A 436 -24.07 1.69 11.95
C VAL A 436 -22.59 1.37 12.01
N LEU A 437 -22.25 0.16 12.44
CA LEU A 437 -20.89 -0.35 12.46
C LEU A 437 -20.80 -1.65 11.65
N GLY A 438 -19.73 -1.79 10.89
CA GLY A 438 -19.37 -3.00 10.16
C GLY A 438 -18.02 -3.55 10.62
N GLY A 439 -17.86 -4.87 10.57
CA GLY A 439 -16.60 -5.51 10.93
C GLY A 439 -16.60 -7.02 10.78
N LEU A 440 -15.76 -7.67 11.59
CA LEU A 440 -15.69 -9.13 11.72
C LEU A 440 -15.88 -9.55 13.18
N ALA A 441 -16.67 -10.60 13.40
CA ALA A 441 -16.96 -11.14 14.71
C ALA A 441 -16.18 -12.43 14.94
N GLY A 442 -15.59 -12.54 16.13
CA GLY A 442 -15.04 -13.77 16.65
C GLY A 442 -16.15 -14.68 17.16
N ASP A 443 -15.91 -15.98 17.12
CA ASP A 443 -16.86 -16.99 17.57
C ASP A 443 -17.04 -16.98 19.10
N GLY A 444 -18.29 -17.09 19.55
CA GLY A 444 -18.64 -17.20 20.96
C GLY A 444 -18.67 -15.88 21.74
N ASN A 445 -18.76 -14.74 21.07
CA ASN A 445 -18.93 -13.43 21.71
C ASN A 445 -20.39 -12.92 21.68
N GLU A 446 -20.64 -11.72 22.18
CA GLU A 446 -21.96 -11.08 22.28
C GLU A 446 -22.60 -10.72 20.93
N LEU A 447 -21.83 -10.69 19.84
CA LEU A 447 -22.39 -10.59 18.48
C LEU A 447 -23.04 -11.91 18.04
N GLY A 448 -22.73 -13.01 18.75
CA GLY A 448 -23.34 -14.33 18.61
C GLY A 448 -22.88 -15.12 17.39
N ALA A 449 -21.75 -14.75 16.79
CA ALA A 449 -21.14 -15.53 15.73
C ALA A 449 -20.75 -16.92 16.24
N THR A 450 -21.02 -17.96 15.44
CA THR A 450 -20.68 -19.35 15.78
C THR A 450 -19.41 -19.84 15.10
N VAL A 451 -18.85 -19.06 14.18
CA VAL A 451 -17.61 -19.37 13.46
C VAL A 451 -16.70 -18.14 13.40
N ALA A 452 -15.40 -18.38 13.33
CA ALA A 452 -14.39 -17.34 13.31
C ALA A 452 -14.54 -16.43 12.08
N ARG A 453 -14.21 -15.14 12.25
CA ARG A 453 -14.21 -14.13 11.17
C ARG A 453 -15.56 -14.05 10.44
N THR A 454 -16.66 -14.00 11.21
CA THR A 454 -18.00 -13.80 10.65
C THR A 454 -18.20 -12.33 10.30
N PRO A 455 -18.42 -11.93 9.03
CA PRO A 455 -18.73 -10.54 8.71
C PRO A 455 -20.01 -10.10 9.41
N PHE A 456 -20.09 -8.87 9.92
CA PHE A 456 -21.31 -8.38 10.54
C PHE A 456 -21.56 -6.89 10.30
N VAL A 457 -22.82 -6.52 10.40
CA VAL A 457 -23.31 -5.14 10.48
C VAL A 457 -24.16 -5.03 11.76
N VAL A 458 -23.96 -3.97 12.53
CA VAL A 458 -24.74 -3.69 13.76
C VAL A 458 -25.22 -2.25 13.75
N ARG A 459 -26.41 -2.01 14.31
CA ARG A 459 -26.96 -0.66 14.51
C ARG A 459 -27.19 -0.36 15.97
N TYR A 460 -26.84 0.85 16.36
CA TYR A 460 -27.08 1.42 17.68
C TYR A 460 -27.84 2.74 17.54
N SER A 461 -28.73 3.02 18.49
CA SER A 461 -29.31 4.34 18.66
C SER A 461 -28.24 5.39 19.03
N MET A 462 -28.56 6.68 18.88
CA MET A 462 -27.67 7.77 19.30
C MET A 462 -27.29 7.75 20.80
N HIS A 463 -28.08 7.06 21.62
CA HIS A 463 -27.86 6.86 23.06
C HIS A 463 -27.11 5.56 23.39
N GLY A 464 -26.69 4.80 22.39
CA GLY A 464 -25.91 3.57 22.56
C GLY A 464 -26.75 2.35 22.93
N ALA A 465 -28.09 2.41 22.83
CA ALA A 465 -28.90 1.20 22.88
C ALA A 465 -28.71 0.40 21.58
N LEU A 466 -28.48 -0.91 21.70
CA LEU A 466 -28.40 -1.82 20.55
C LEU A 466 -29.79 -1.94 19.90
N ASP A 467 -29.86 -1.72 18.58
CA ASP A 467 -31.10 -1.88 17.83
C ASP A 467 -31.17 -3.28 17.21
N TRP A 468 -30.17 -3.65 16.41
CA TRP A 468 -30.09 -4.96 15.75
C TRP A 468 -28.66 -5.32 15.38
N VAL A 469 -28.41 -6.63 15.23
CA VAL A 469 -27.17 -7.22 14.69
C VAL A 469 -27.54 -8.10 13.50
N ARG A 470 -26.86 -7.92 12.36
CA ARG A 470 -26.92 -8.80 11.20
C ARG A 470 -25.54 -9.35 10.89
N ARG A 471 -25.34 -10.63 11.17
CA ARG A 471 -24.15 -11.40 10.79
C ARG A 471 -24.33 -12.00 9.40
N LEU A 472 -23.32 -12.01 8.53
CA LEU A 472 -23.37 -12.72 7.26
C LEU A 472 -22.89 -14.15 7.49
N GLU A 473 -23.83 -15.08 7.64
CA GLU A 473 -23.58 -16.47 8.00
C GLU A 473 -23.98 -17.42 6.86
N GLY A 474 -23.46 -18.64 6.90
CA GLY A 474 -23.77 -19.68 5.94
C GLY A 474 -22.67 -20.74 5.87
N SER A 475 -22.63 -21.52 4.80
CA SER A 475 -21.67 -22.61 4.67
C SER A 475 -20.30 -22.09 4.26
N GLY A 476 -19.28 -22.35 5.09
CA GLY A 476 -17.89 -21.99 4.80
C GLY A 476 -17.60 -20.49 4.77
N VAL A 477 -18.50 -19.66 5.31
CA VAL A 477 -18.34 -18.20 5.29
C VAL A 477 -17.19 -17.76 6.18
N ASN A 478 -16.33 -16.92 5.63
CA ASN A 478 -15.29 -16.19 6.35
C ASN A 478 -15.07 -14.86 5.63
N GLY A 479 -14.97 -13.78 6.37
CA GLY A 479 -14.77 -12.47 5.78
C GLY A 479 -14.92 -11.33 6.78
N GLN A 480 -15.11 -10.14 6.26
CA GLN A 480 -15.24 -8.92 7.06
C GLN A 480 -15.97 -7.83 6.28
N VAL A 481 -16.84 -7.09 6.96
CA VAL A 481 -17.45 -5.86 6.40
C VAL A 481 -16.45 -4.72 6.54
N THR A 482 -15.99 -4.18 5.41
CA THR A 482 -14.94 -3.15 5.35
C THR A 482 -15.49 -1.74 5.12
N GLY A 483 -16.75 -1.62 4.70
CA GLY A 483 -17.41 -0.32 4.52
C GLY A 483 -18.91 -0.40 4.81
N VAL A 484 -19.45 0.67 5.40
CA VAL A 484 -20.89 0.84 5.64
C VAL A 484 -21.30 2.26 5.28
N ALA A 485 -22.52 2.44 4.78
CA ALA A 485 -23.11 3.73 4.48
C ALA A 485 -24.61 3.70 4.83
N VAL A 486 -25.13 4.82 5.34
CA VAL A 486 -26.58 4.97 5.55
C VAL A 486 -27.20 5.56 4.28
N LEU A 487 -28.26 4.91 3.80
CA LEU A 487 -29.02 5.27 2.60
C LEU A 487 -30.25 6.11 2.96
N PRO A 488 -30.85 6.82 1.97
CA PRO A 488 -32.13 7.49 2.16
C PRO A 488 -33.18 6.56 2.77
N GLY A 489 -33.93 7.04 3.77
CA GLY A 489 -34.90 6.24 4.52
C GLY A 489 -34.31 5.38 5.64
N GLY A 490 -33.00 5.45 5.89
CA GLY A 490 -32.33 4.75 6.99
C GLY A 490 -31.95 3.31 6.68
N ALA A 491 -32.13 2.86 5.43
CA ALA A 491 -31.56 1.60 4.96
C ALA A 491 -30.03 1.66 5.05
N VAL A 492 -29.37 0.49 5.12
CA VAL A 492 -27.93 0.39 5.36
C VAL A 492 -27.28 -0.32 4.19
N GLY A 493 -26.39 0.36 3.48
CA GLY A 493 -25.49 -0.26 2.51
C GLY A 493 -24.21 -0.75 3.18
N PHE A 494 -23.68 -1.87 2.73
CA PHE A 494 -22.40 -2.39 3.20
C PHE A 494 -21.62 -3.07 2.08
N VAL A 495 -20.29 -3.03 2.20
CA VAL A 495 -19.37 -3.81 1.38
C VAL A 495 -18.50 -4.68 2.27
N ALA A 496 -18.27 -5.91 1.86
CA ALA A 496 -17.46 -6.90 2.54
C ALA A 496 -16.52 -7.58 1.56
N GLN A 497 -15.42 -8.11 2.09
CA GLN A 497 -14.65 -9.15 1.42
C GLN A 497 -15.01 -10.48 2.10
N ALA A 498 -15.44 -11.48 1.34
CA ALA A 498 -15.85 -12.76 1.90
C ALA A 498 -15.71 -13.90 0.90
N TYR A 499 -15.50 -15.10 1.41
CA TYR A 499 -15.59 -16.36 0.65
C TYR A 499 -16.62 -17.31 1.28
N GLY A 500 -17.04 -18.34 0.55
CA GLY A 500 -18.07 -19.30 0.98
C GLY A 500 -19.49 -19.01 0.43
N SER A 501 -20.51 -19.55 1.10
CA SER A 501 -21.93 -19.43 0.71
C SER A 501 -22.72 -18.70 1.80
N ILE A 502 -23.19 -17.49 1.52
CA ILE A 502 -23.88 -16.61 2.47
C ILE A 502 -25.40 -16.79 2.36
N ALA A 503 -26.07 -17.07 3.48
CA ALA A 503 -27.53 -17.09 3.55
C ALA A 503 -28.10 -15.67 3.68
N TYR A 504 -28.95 -15.28 2.73
CA TYR A 504 -29.45 -13.92 2.61
C TYR A 504 -30.84 -13.85 1.94
N ALA A 505 -31.78 -13.12 2.54
CA ALA A 505 -33.15 -12.92 2.06
C ALA A 505 -33.91 -14.23 1.72
N GLY A 506 -33.65 -15.31 2.46
CA GLY A 506 -34.24 -16.64 2.22
C GLY A 506 -33.60 -17.44 1.08
N GLY A 507 -32.58 -16.90 0.43
CA GLY A 507 -31.73 -17.58 -0.56
C GLY A 507 -30.27 -17.68 -0.12
N THR A 508 -29.41 -18.02 -1.08
CA THR A 508 -27.96 -18.13 -0.88
C THR A 508 -27.22 -17.33 -1.95
N VAL A 509 -26.23 -16.55 -1.55
CA VAL A 509 -25.25 -15.90 -2.44
C VAL A 509 -23.91 -16.61 -2.28
N THR A 510 -23.41 -17.17 -3.38
CA THR A 510 -22.13 -17.88 -3.40
C THR A 510 -21.03 -16.95 -3.87
N THR A 511 -19.98 -16.87 -3.06
CA THR A 511 -18.68 -16.27 -3.40
C THR A 511 -17.69 -17.37 -3.77
N ASN A 512 -16.49 -17.02 -4.21
CA ASN A 512 -15.42 -17.95 -4.47
C ASN A 512 -15.22 -18.91 -3.28
N VAL A 513 -15.23 -20.21 -3.55
CA VAL A 513 -15.15 -21.27 -2.53
C VAL A 513 -13.72 -21.81 -2.35
N GLY A 514 -12.76 -21.27 -3.10
CA GLY A 514 -11.33 -21.61 -3.02
C GLY A 514 -10.57 -20.93 -1.86
N GLY A 515 -11.27 -20.18 -1.00
CA GLY A 515 -10.67 -19.44 0.12
C GLY A 515 -10.09 -18.07 -0.25
N VAL A 516 -10.27 -17.66 -1.50
CA VAL A 516 -9.95 -16.30 -1.99
C VAL A 516 -11.23 -15.46 -1.87
N PRO A 517 -11.19 -14.26 -1.26
CA PRO A 517 -12.40 -13.48 -1.01
C PRO A 517 -12.87 -12.74 -2.27
N ASP A 518 -14.19 -12.73 -2.48
CA ASP A 518 -14.86 -11.86 -3.44
C ASP A 518 -15.34 -10.57 -2.77
N LEU A 519 -15.64 -9.56 -3.59
CA LEU A 519 -16.37 -8.37 -3.16
C LEU A 519 -17.84 -8.73 -2.98
N VAL A 520 -18.36 -8.53 -1.78
CA VAL A 520 -19.79 -8.68 -1.46
C VAL A 520 -20.39 -7.31 -1.16
N LEU A 521 -21.37 -6.90 -1.96
CA LEU A 521 -22.12 -5.65 -1.78
C LEU A 521 -23.56 -5.99 -1.42
N GLY A 522 -24.08 -5.37 -0.37
CA GLY A 522 -25.46 -5.62 0.07
C GLY A 522 -26.12 -4.42 0.71
N THR A 523 -27.43 -4.55 0.91
CA THR A 523 -28.22 -3.57 1.65
C THR A 523 -29.19 -4.24 2.61
N LEU A 524 -29.36 -3.63 3.78
CA LEU A 524 -30.36 -3.96 4.78
C LEU A 524 -31.42 -2.87 4.83
N GLU A 525 -32.64 -3.24 5.18
CA GLU A 525 -33.65 -2.28 5.60
C GLU A 525 -33.23 -1.59 6.91
N SER A 526 -33.86 -0.46 7.24
CA SER A 526 -33.57 0.28 8.48
C SER A 526 -33.78 -0.55 9.75
N ALA A 527 -34.68 -1.54 9.68
CA ALA A 527 -34.94 -2.51 10.75
C ALA A 527 -33.92 -3.67 10.81
N GLY A 528 -32.92 -3.70 9.93
CA GLY A 528 -31.87 -4.74 9.89
C GLY A 528 -32.25 -6.01 9.14
N THR A 529 -33.42 -6.05 8.49
CA THR A 529 -33.82 -7.16 7.62
C THR A 529 -33.17 -7.08 6.25
N ASP A 530 -32.94 -8.23 5.64
CA ASP A 530 -32.28 -8.36 4.33
C ASP A 530 -33.09 -7.68 3.21
N ARG A 531 -32.41 -6.88 2.37
CA ARG A 531 -33.00 -6.28 1.16
C ARG A 531 -32.44 -6.91 -0.10
N TRP A 532 -31.13 -6.78 -0.35
CA TRP A 532 -30.45 -7.49 -1.44
C TRP A 532 -28.96 -7.69 -1.13
N LEU A 533 -28.37 -8.71 -1.75
CA LEU A 533 -26.94 -9.03 -1.65
C LEU A 533 -26.42 -9.51 -3.01
N ARG A 534 -25.22 -9.08 -3.39
CA ARG A 534 -24.53 -9.50 -4.61
C ARG A 534 -23.06 -9.76 -4.31
N ALA A 535 -22.52 -10.81 -4.91
CA ALA A 535 -21.09 -11.05 -4.99
C ALA A 535 -20.60 -10.63 -6.38
N TYR A 536 -19.46 -9.96 -6.40
CA TYR A 536 -18.75 -9.51 -7.59
C TYR A 536 -17.30 -9.97 -7.48
N GLY A 537 -16.72 -10.36 -8.60
CA GLY A 537 -15.37 -10.91 -8.61
C GLY A 537 -15.16 -11.96 -9.69
N GLY A 538 -14.04 -12.67 -9.57
CA GLY A 538 -13.65 -13.74 -10.48
C GLY A 538 -13.01 -14.92 -9.77
N THR A 539 -11.93 -15.45 -10.35
CA THR A 539 -11.13 -16.49 -9.71
C THR A 539 -10.14 -15.92 -8.69
N GLU A 540 -9.89 -14.62 -8.79
CA GLU A 540 -8.91 -13.87 -8.03
C GLU A 540 -9.57 -13.10 -6.88
N GLY A 541 -8.78 -12.54 -5.96
CA GLY A 541 -9.33 -11.88 -4.77
C GLY A 541 -9.63 -10.41 -4.96
N GLU A 542 -10.78 -9.96 -4.46
CA GLU A 542 -11.18 -8.57 -4.36
C GLU A 542 -11.23 -8.09 -2.90
N TYR A 543 -10.56 -6.96 -2.64
CA TYR A 543 -10.40 -6.36 -1.31
C TYR A 543 -10.97 -4.94 -1.29
N PRO A 544 -12.30 -4.78 -1.21
CA PRO A 544 -12.93 -3.48 -0.99
C PRO A 544 -12.52 -2.88 0.36
N ARG A 545 -12.29 -1.56 0.40
CA ARG A 545 -11.79 -0.86 1.61
C ARG A 545 -12.79 0.12 2.22
N ARG A 546 -13.60 0.81 1.40
CA ARG A 546 -14.52 1.87 1.85
C ARG A 546 -15.78 1.87 1.00
N LEU A 547 -16.89 2.33 1.58
CA LEU A 547 -18.19 2.52 0.90
C LEU A 547 -18.75 3.89 1.25
N VAL A 548 -19.22 4.61 0.25
CA VAL A 548 -19.97 5.88 0.41
C VAL A 548 -21.27 5.83 -0.38
N ALA A 549 -22.26 6.64 0.03
CA ALA A 549 -23.56 6.70 -0.63
C ALA A 549 -23.99 8.14 -0.95
N ASP A 550 -24.66 8.34 -2.08
CA ASP A 550 -25.18 9.65 -2.47
C ASP A 550 -26.63 9.84 -2.02
N ALA A 551 -27.20 11.03 -2.24
CA ALA A 551 -28.55 11.36 -1.81
C ALA A 551 -29.65 10.54 -2.53
N GLN A 552 -29.31 9.88 -3.65
CA GLN A 552 -30.19 8.99 -4.39
C GLN A 552 -30.03 7.52 -3.93
N GLY A 553 -29.09 7.25 -3.01
CA GLY A 553 -28.77 5.92 -2.51
C GLY A 553 -27.86 5.12 -3.44
N ASN A 554 -27.23 5.74 -4.44
CA ASN A 554 -26.19 5.06 -5.21
C ASN A 554 -24.97 4.86 -4.32
N LEU A 555 -24.30 3.74 -4.54
CA LEU A 555 -23.19 3.24 -3.72
C LEU A 555 -21.89 3.36 -4.52
N VAL A 556 -20.83 3.86 -3.90
CA VAL A 556 -19.49 3.86 -4.49
C VAL A 556 -18.53 3.17 -3.54
N THR A 557 -17.78 2.22 -4.07
CA THR A 557 -16.75 1.47 -3.35
C THR A 557 -15.43 1.51 -4.12
N MET A 558 -14.34 1.27 -3.41
CA MET A 558 -12.99 1.22 -3.95
C MET A 558 -12.16 0.18 -3.19
N GLY A 559 -11.06 -0.23 -3.79
CA GLY A 559 -10.15 -1.18 -3.18
C GLY A 559 -9.12 -1.68 -4.18
N VAL A 560 -8.63 -2.89 -3.95
CA VAL A 560 -7.73 -3.58 -4.88
C VAL A 560 -8.29 -4.94 -5.27
N PHE A 561 -7.95 -5.43 -6.46
CA PHE A 561 -8.17 -6.83 -6.84
C PHE A 561 -6.89 -7.44 -7.45
N HIS A 562 -6.77 -8.76 -7.44
CA HIS A 562 -5.64 -9.44 -8.09
C HIS A 562 -5.94 -9.67 -9.57
N LEU A 563 -5.01 -9.29 -10.45
CA LEU A 563 -4.94 -9.54 -11.89
C LEU A 563 -6.16 -9.07 -12.70
N ARG A 564 -7.32 -9.73 -12.51
CA ARG A 564 -8.56 -9.52 -13.24
C ARG A 564 -9.77 -9.66 -12.31
N SER A 565 -10.83 -8.94 -12.60
CA SER A 565 -12.08 -9.01 -11.84
C SER A 565 -13.29 -8.70 -12.73
N ASP A 566 -14.50 -9.06 -12.31
CA ASP A 566 -15.74 -8.53 -12.90
C ASP A 566 -16.58 -7.89 -11.78
N LEU A 567 -16.61 -6.56 -11.79
CA LEU A 567 -17.33 -5.76 -10.81
C LEU A 567 -18.81 -5.55 -11.17
N GLY A 568 -19.34 -6.32 -12.13
CA GLY A 568 -20.73 -6.30 -12.58
C GLY A 568 -20.96 -5.60 -13.92
N GLY A 569 -19.91 -5.02 -14.51
CA GLY A 569 -19.95 -4.30 -15.78
C GLY A 569 -19.23 -5.02 -16.92
N GLY A 570 -18.80 -6.27 -16.70
CA GLY A 570 -17.92 -7.03 -17.58
C GLY A 570 -16.48 -7.09 -17.06
N PRO A 571 -15.61 -7.89 -17.71
CA PRO A 571 -14.26 -8.17 -17.21
C PRO A 571 -13.38 -6.90 -17.23
N LEU A 572 -12.75 -6.65 -16.09
CA LEU A 572 -11.63 -5.74 -15.89
C LEU A 572 -10.33 -6.55 -15.94
N ASN A 573 -9.45 -6.22 -16.87
CA ASN A 573 -8.16 -6.89 -17.04
C ASN A 573 -7.04 -5.87 -17.29
N PRO A 574 -6.83 -4.89 -16.41
CA PRO A 574 -5.76 -3.91 -16.57
C PRO A 574 -4.38 -4.57 -16.67
N THR A 575 -3.53 -4.03 -17.54
CA THR A 575 -2.17 -4.57 -17.81
C THR A 575 -1.17 -4.11 -16.76
N GLY A 576 -0.08 -4.83 -16.49
CA GLY A 576 0.89 -4.48 -15.42
C GLY A 576 0.73 -5.29 -14.14
N GLY A 577 1.35 -4.89 -13.03
CA GLY A 577 1.53 -5.68 -11.78
C GLY A 577 0.29 -6.41 -11.19
N GLU A 578 0.49 -7.26 -10.18
CA GLU A 578 -0.55 -8.21 -9.74
C GLU A 578 -1.77 -7.58 -9.04
N LEU A 579 -1.61 -6.48 -8.30
CA LEU A 579 -2.71 -5.80 -7.60
C LEU A 579 -3.20 -4.59 -8.39
N LYS A 580 -4.51 -4.44 -8.52
CA LYS A 580 -5.15 -3.42 -9.35
C LYS A 580 -6.05 -2.55 -8.49
N ALA A 581 -5.72 -1.26 -8.38
CA ALA A 581 -6.60 -0.30 -7.72
C ALA A 581 -7.88 -0.13 -8.54
N PHE A 582 -9.04 -0.15 -7.88
CA PHE A 582 -10.34 0.01 -8.54
C PHE A 582 -11.27 0.96 -7.80
N VAL A 583 -12.25 1.46 -8.54
CA VAL A 583 -13.41 2.18 -8.02
C VAL A 583 -14.65 1.81 -8.84
N ALA A 584 -15.78 1.56 -8.17
CA ALA A 584 -17.02 1.14 -8.82
C ALA A 584 -18.24 1.82 -8.20
N LYS A 585 -19.21 2.16 -9.04
CA LYS A 585 -20.50 2.75 -8.67
C LYS A 585 -21.66 1.80 -9.00
N TYR A 586 -22.60 1.71 -8.07
CA TYR A 586 -23.80 0.90 -8.16
C TYR A 586 -25.05 1.73 -7.84
N GLY A 587 -26.20 1.37 -8.42
CA GLY A 587 -27.49 1.93 -8.04
C GLY A 587 -27.91 1.50 -6.63
N ALA A 588 -28.93 2.17 -6.08
CA ALA A 588 -29.54 1.79 -4.80
C ALA A 588 -30.17 0.38 -4.81
N ASP A 589 -30.50 -0.14 -5.98
CA ASP A 589 -30.95 -1.50 -6.22
C ASP A 589 -29.79 -2.50 -6.42
N GLY A 590 -28.54 -2.01 -6.40
CA GLY A 590 -27.29 -2.71 -6.66
C GLY A 590 -27.06 -3.07 -8.13
N SER A 591 -27.76 -2.44 -9.07
CA SER A 591 -27.36 -2.47 -10.48
C SER A 591 -25.99 -1.83 -10.66
N HIS A 592 -25.10 -2.44 -11.45
CA HIS A 592 -23.83 -1.80 -11.82
C HIS A 592 -24.11 -0.53 -12.65
N ARG A 593 -23.35 0.54 -12.39
CA ARG A 593 -23.41 1.80 -13.16
C ARG A 593 -22.14 2.00 -13.97
N TRP A 594 -21.00 1.94 -13.30
CA TRP A 594 -19.69 2.08 -13.89
C TRP A 594 -18.63 1.47 -12.97
N SER A 595 -17.51 1.04 -13.53
CA SER A 595 -16.33 0.61 -12.79
C SER A 595 -15.07 1.00 -13.53
N ARG A 596 -14.01 1.30 -12.76
CA ARG A 596 -12.68 1.62 -13.29
C ARG A 596 -11.60 0.89 -12.52
N ALA A 597 -10.57 0.44 -13.23
CA ALA A 597 -9.36 -0.12 -12.67
C ALA A 597 -8.12 0.57 -13.28
N LEU A 598 -7.07 0.72 -12.47
CA LEU A 598 -5.80 1.27 -12.92
C LEU A 598 -4.88 0.16 -13.45
N ASN A 599 -3.93 0.53 -14.31
CA ASN A 599 -3.02 -0.41 -14.93
C ASN A 599 -2.01 -0.94 -13.92
N GLU A 600 -1.31 -0.04 -13.22
CA GLU A 600 -0.17 -0.44 -12.41
C GLU A 600 -0.57 -0.74 -10.96
N THR A 601 0.37 -1.39 -10.25
CA THR A 601 0.34 -1.53 -8.79
C THR A 601 0.82 -0.28 -8.07
N ALA A 602 0.95 0.85 -8.78
CA ALA A 602 1.70 2.00 -8.31
C ALA A 602 0.92 2.82 -7.30
N MET A 603 -0.42 2.85 -7.43
CA MET A 603 -1.31 3.55 -6.51
C MET A 603 -1.93 2.60 -5.47
N ASP A 604 -1.68 2.85 -4.19
CA ASP A 604 -2.39 2.20 -3.07
C ASP A 604 -3.66 3.00 -2.72
N PRO A 605 -4.88 2.51 -3.02
CA PRO A 605 -6.10 3.29 -2.91
C PRO A 605 -6.57 3.36 -1.44
N VAL A 606 -6.51 4.55 -0.85
CA VAL A 606 -6.95 4.80 0.54
C VAL A 606 -7.93 5.96 0.66
N LEU A 607 -8.10 6.76 -0.39
CA LEU A 607 -8.96 7.95 -0.37
C LEU A 607 -10.21 7.73 -1.21
N LEU A 608 -11.35 7.83 -0.54
CA LEU A 608 -12.67 7.84 -1.15
C LEU A 608 -13.49 8.99 -0.57
N GLY A 609 -14.00 9.85 -1.43
CA GLY A 609 -14.93 10.91 -1.07
C GLY A 609 -16.01 11.02 -2.13
N MET A 610 -17.18 11.54 -1.77
CA MET A 610 -18.24 11.77 -2.74
C MET A 610 -19.06 13.00 -2.37
N THR A 611 -19.40 13.81 -3.37
CA THR A 611 -20.31 14.94 -3.18
C THR A 611 -21.76 14.44 -3.09
N PRO A 612 -22.70 15.20 -2.50
CA PRO A 612 -24.11 14.80 -2.46
C PRO A 612 -24.75 14.57 -3.84
N THR A 613 -24.17 15.16 -4.90
CA THR A 613 -24.59 14.99 -6.31
C THR A 613 -23.97 13.77 -6.98
N GLY A 614 -23.07 13.05 -6.30
CA GLY A 614 -22.49 11.79 -6.75
C GLY A 614 -21.18 11.93 -7.54
N GLU A 615 -20.52 13.09 -7.52
CA GLU A 615 -19.13 13.22 -8.00
C GLU A 615 -18.19 12.55 -7.02
N THR A 616 -17.32 11.67 -7.52
CA THR A 616 -16.46 10.82 -6.70
C THR A 616 -15.02 11.28 -6.74
N TRP A 617 -14.40 11.40 -5.58
CA TRP A 617 -12.96 11.51 -5.40
C TRP A 617 -12.38 10.12 -5.09
N PHE A 618 -11.40 9.69 -5.86
CA PHE A 618 -10.72 8.40 -5.72
C PHE A 618 -9.22 8.61 -5.80
N GLY A 619 -8.46 8.05 -4.88
CA GLY A 619 -7.00 8.22 -4.90
C GLY A 619 -6.28 7.53 -3.77
N GLY A 620 -4.99 7.84 -3.63
CA GLY A 620 -4.15 7.29 -2.59
C GLY A 620 -2.66 7.53 -2.82
N MET A 621 -1.83 6.69 -2.21
CA MET A 621 -0.38 6.81 -2.26
C MET A 621 0.15 6.29 -3.60
N LEU A 622 0.85 7.14 -4.34
CA LEU A 622 1.54 6.83 -5.59
C LEU A 622 3.02 6.55 -5.30
N SER A 623 3.45 5.30 -5.39
CA SER A 623 4.82 4.86 -5.07
C SER A 623 5.72 4.64 -6.30
N SER A 624 5.13 4.57 -7.48
CA SER A 624 5.84 4.48 -8.76
C SER A 624 5.00 5.10 -9.88
N ALA A 625 5.42 4.98 -11.14
CA ALA A 625 4.68 5.57 -12.26
C ALA A 625 3.32 4.88 -12.46
N GLU A 626 2.24 5.66 -12.55
CA GLU A 626 0.88 5.19 -12.84
C GLU A 626 0.32 5.89 -14.07
N GLU A 627 -0.30 5.15 -14.98
CA GLU A 627 -0.95 5.72 -16.16
C GLU A 627 -2.44 5.95 -15.89
N VAL A 628 -2.89 7.20 -16.03
CA VAL A 628 -4.30 7.59 -15.89
C VAL A 628 -4.72 8.41 -17.09
N GLY A 629 -5.66 7.88 -17.89
CA GLY A 629 -6.21 8.59 -19.06
C GLY A 629 -5.15 8.92 -20.12
N GLY A 630 -4.23 7.99 -20.39
CA GLY A 630 -3.13 8.18 -21.36
C GLY A 630 -1.98 9.06 -20.88
N THR A 631 -2.03 9.57 -19.65
CA THR A 631 -0.96 10.36 -19.04
C THR A 631 -0.28 9.58 -17.94
N VAL A 632 1.05 9.52 -17.95
CA VAL A 632 1.85 8.88 -16.90
C VAL A 632 2.17 9.88 -15.80
N TYR A 633 1.81 9.53 -14.56
CA TYR A 633 2.09 10.29 -13.35
C TYR A 633 3.16 9.57 -12.53
N THR A 634 4.28 10.22 -12.27
CA THR A 634 5.41 9.67 -11.49
C THR A 634 5.59 10.50 -10.22
N PRO A 635 5.76 9.88 -9.03
CA PRO A 635 6.01 10.62 -7.81
C PRO A 635 7.29 11.47 -7.93
N TYR A 636 7.31 12.63 -7.27
CA TYR A 636 8.51 13.47 -7.23
C TYR A 636 9.56 12.90 -6.27
N GLY A 637 9.12 12.25 -5.19
CA GLY A 637 9.95 11.55 -4.21
C GLY A 637 9.72 10.03 -4.20
N SER A 638 9.87 9.41 -3.02
CA SER A 638 9.58 7.98 -2.82
C SER A 638 8.09 7.64 -2.91
N SER A 639 7.22 8.62 -2.64
CA SER A 639 5.78 8.50 -2.80
C SER A 639 5.13 9.89 -2.84
N ASP A 640 4.05 10.03 -3.60
CA ASP A 640 3.21 11.25 -3.65
C ASP A 640 1.73 10.86 -3.46
N LEU A 641 0.82 11.83 -3.37
CA LEU A 641 -0.62 11.61 -3.54
C LEU A 641 -0.99 11.62 -5.03
N LEU A 642 -1.78 10.64 -5.47
CA LEU A 642 -2.55 10.72 -6.72
C LEU A 642 -4.05 10.76 -6.40
N LEU A 643 -4.75 11.75 -6.95
CA LEU A 643 -6.18 11.96 -6.72
C LEU A 643 -6.91 12.20 -8.04
N MET A 644 -7.98 11.44 -8.28
CA MET A 644 -8.84 11.50 -9.46
C MET A 644 -10.24 11.98 -9.07
N LYS A 645 -10.85 12.78 -9.94
CA LYS A 645 -12.27 13.14 -9.85
C LYS A 645 -13.04 12.47 -10.96
N LEU A 646 -14.06 11.70 -10.58
CA LEU A 646 -14.92 10.95 -11.48
C LEU A 646 -16.33 11.53 -11.43
N THR A 647 -16.89 11.83 -12.60
CA THR A 647 -18.28 12.28 -12.73
C THR A 647 -19.17 11.11 -13.18
N PRO A 648 -20.42 11.03 -12.68
CA PRO A 648 -21.38 10.00 -13.07
C PRO A 648 -21.58 9.82 -14.57
#